data_AF-A0A3B9D3U9-F1
#
_entry.id   AF-A0A3B9D3U9-F1
#
_cell.length_a   1.000
_cell.length_b   1.000
_cell.length_c   1.000
_cell.angle_alpha   90.00
_cell.angle_beta   90.00
_cell.angle_gamma   90.00
#
_symmetry.space_group_name_H-M   'P 1'
#
loop_
_entity.id
_entity.type
_entity.pdbx_description
1 polymer ?
#
loop_
_entity_poly.entity_id
_entity_poly.type
_entity_poly.pdbx_seq_one_letter_code
_entity_poly.pdbx_strand_id
1 'polypeptide(L)'
;MTNVKKKDGKWFGAIVLSLILLFSLVFPYPVMADQTAADQTTAASVYAIHKTGDDKENFVIVIMGEGYTREQQEQFLKDATAKAQGLLKWSPYKEYSDRINIYAVQTVSNETGVGVMYGESNPDTYFHVQAFGKSCYFAKDGEDKAKALRAELESRYLDTGAAVGTIHIICNTTANIGSSSNALFSFSANSDENEQGDVMTHEISHSIGRLGDEYDKKMQGENISDTSDPDKIKWHKMLGFRGIGITAAGTETVFAPGRVCMMRDLGNPFCEVCKMELARRLNNRDYVSRQASVYVCDPEITIPHSRTGTLDRDSDQYRIDETNITKANGKDLEFRTVVQNIVDAKQHLKITFRITGADHTVKYEKEETYTVPPLSNWYDPDAARESLSVTLPAVTGLVSGDRLEGKIIDEDTGKILADNQTAGQAWSTVTIRYMLQNEDGTETTVPDTAPATVYVPKNSAYTLRSPDLYGYTCVGNSANQGEINITEDRQEITYYYRKNSEMPEIQTVPVRVTYDGKPHTFDIKQEDGVQISYSLTENGSYTQTEMPFYTEAGQYKIYFKAEKASFIPTYGEAVLEIEKASTSMQLTAKNDTVKGAGTVELQLCRQGIPEDAGIKVTCDVSGITLEEKGTDHWMATLPNETKTYTFTACYNGNGNYTGSKADCQVRVTADHSQTGGGSGGSSGGSSSGGSG
;
A
#
# COMPACT_ATOMS: atom_id res chain seq x y z
N MET A 1 36.15 -51.45 -32.53
CA MET A 1 35.65 -52.56 -33.37
C MET A 1 34.16 -52.72 -33.10
N THR A 2 33.37 -52.70 -34.19
CA THR A 2 32.02 -53.28 -34.36
C THR A 2 30.90 -52.89 -33.38
N ASN A 3 29.69 -52.51 -33.79
CA ASN A 3 29.07 -52.31 -35.10
C ASN A 3 27.66 -51.77 -34.81
N VAL A 4 27.28 -50.59 -35.33
CA VAL A 4 25.86 -50.30 -35.61
C VAL A 4 25.81 -49.63 -36.99
N LYS A 5 25.31 -50.38 -37.98
CA LYS A 5 24.88 -49.89 -39.30
C LYS A 5 23.66 -48.98 -39.07
N LYS A 6 23.65 -47.68 -39.41
CA LYS A 6 23.61 -47.02 -40.73
C LYS A 6 22.41 -47.42 -41.60
N LYS A 7 21.42 -46.53 -41.74
CA LYS A 7 21.15 -45.70 -42.93
C LYS A 7 19.83 -44.93 -42.77
N ASP A 8 19.87 -43.61 -42.71
CA ASP A 8 19.73 -42.61 -43.81
C ASP A 8 18.23 -42.31 -44.05
N GLY A 9 17.68 -41.15 -43.67
CA GLY A 9 17.81 -39.83 -44.31
C GLY A 9 16.39 -39.40 -44.78
N LYS A 10 15.90 -38.17 -44.80
CA LYS A 10 16.47 -36.82 -44.75
C LYS A 10 15.43 -35.84 -44.17
N TRP A 11 15.96 -34.87 -43.43
CA TRP A 11 15.55 -33.47 -43.22
C TRP A 11 14.53 -32.83 -44.20
N PHE A 12 13.51 -32.11 -43.68
CA PHE A 12 13.24 -30.67 -43.91
C PHE A 12 11.94 -30.18 -43.21
N GLY A 13 12.03 -29.05 -42.48
CA GLY A 13 10.95 -28.08 -42.12
C GLY A 13 9.97 -28.49 -41.01
N ALA A 14 10.06 -28.03 -39.75
CA ALA A 14 9.85 -26.68 -39.18
C ALA A 14 8.43 -26.46 -38.55
N ILE A 15 8.42 -26.38 -37.22
CA ILE A 15 7.78 -25.35 -36.37
C ILE A 15 6.27 -25.46 -36.02
N VAL A 16 6.02 -25.33 -34.71
CA VAL A 16 4.79 -25.18 -33.90
C VAL A 16 3.86 -26.39 -33.77
N LEU A 17 3.96 -27.11 -32.65
CA LEU A 17 2.82 -27.66 -31.88
C LEU A 17 3.37 -28.58 -30.77
N SER A 18 3.58 -28.06 -29.56
CA SER A 18 3.52 -28.86 -28.32
C SER A 18 3.66 -27.97 -27.09
N LEU A 19 2.58 -27.31 -26.68
CA LEU A 19 2.46 -26.71 -25.35
C LEU A 19 0.97 -26.56 -24.96
N ILE A 20 0.21 -27.63 -25.15
CA ILE A 20 -1.15 -27.76 -24.63
C ILE A 20 -1.33 -29.22 -24.23
N LEU A 21 -0.78 -29.62 -23.07
CA LEU A 21 -1.26 -30.79 -22.32
C LEU A 21 -0.68 -30.83 -20.91
N LEU A 22 -0.96 -29.81 -20.11
CA LEU A 22 -0.82 -29.90 -18.65
C LEU A 22 -1.61 -28.76 -18.01
N PHE A 23 -2.93 -28.90 -17.94
CA PHE A 23 -3.79 -28.32 -16.90
C PHE A 23 -5.22 -28.82 -17.13
N SER A 24 -5.54 -29.98 -16.58
CA SER A 24 -6.91 -30.47 -16.44
C SER A 24 -7.25 -30.53 -14.95
N LEU A 25 -8.03 -29.54 -14.52
CA LEU A 25 -9.26 -29.70 -13.74
C LEU A 25 -9.20 -30.51 -12.43
N VAL A 26 -9.07 -29.77 -11.32
CA VAL A 26 -9.72 -30.10 -10.05
C VAL A 26 -10.61 -28.90 -9.70
N PHE A 27 -11.92 -29.06 -9.83
CA PHE A 27 -12.92 -28.13 -9.30
C PHE A 27 -13.10 -28.36 -7.80
N PRO A 28 -13.11 -27.31 -6.96
CA PRO A 28 -13.88 -27.32 -5.73
C PRO A 28 -15.23 -26.62 -5.97
N TYR A 29 -16.30 -27.28 -5.54
CA TYR A 29 -17.66 -26.72 -5.47
C TYR A 29 -17.67 -25.48 -4.55
N PRO A 30 -18.36 -24.38 -4.90
CA PRO A 30 -18.62 -23.32 -3.95
C PRO A 30 -19.71 -23.77 -2.97
N VAL A 31 -19.33 -23.91 -1.70
CA VAL A 31 -20.28 -23.85 -0.60
C VAL A 31 -20.87 -22.44 -0.61
N MET A 32 -22.18 -22.35 -0.77
CA MET A 32 -22.95 -21.12 -0.60
C MET A 32 -22.76 -20.64 0.84
N ALA A 33 -21.88 -19.65 1.04
CA ALA A 33 -21.83 -18.89 2.27
C ALA A 33 -22.94 -17.84 2.23
N ASP A 34 -23.80 -17.92 3.23
CA ASP A 34 -24.96 -17.07 3.48
C ASP A 34 -24.55 -15.58 3.48
N GLN A 35 -25.00 -14.83 2.47
CA GLN A 35 -24.72 -13.40 2.27
C GLN A 35 -25.61 -12.51 3.15
N THR A 36 -25.56 -12.71 4.45
CA THR A 36 -26.14 -11.77 5.43
C THR A 36 -25.20 -11.59 6.62
N ALA A 37 -24.00 -11.04 6.40
CA ALA A 37 -23.13 -10.53 7.47
C ALA A 37 -21.94 -9.66 6.99
N ALA A 38 -21.95 -9.11 5.76
CA ALA A 38 -20.82 -8.34 5.22
C ALA A 38 -21.19 -6.89 4.94
N ASP A 39 -21.64 -6.17 5.96
CA ASP A 39 -21.71 -4.71 5.94
C ASP A 39 -21.59 -4.16 7.38
N GLN A 40 -20.41 -4.38 7.99
CA GLN A 40 -19.94 -3.70 9.21
C GLN A 40 -18.47 -4.02 9.56
N THR A 41 -17.53 -3.99 8.61
CA THR A 41 -16.11 -3.80 8.95
C THR A 41 -15.83 -2.30 8.98
N THR A 42 -15.90 -1.69 10.17
CA THR A 42 -15.29 -0.37 10.38
C THR A 42 -13.80 -0.50 10.06
N ALA A 43 -13.34 0.15 8.99
CA ALA A 43 -11.90 0.28 8.72
C ALA A 43 -11.20 0.76 10.00
N ALA A 44 -10.06 0.15 10.37
CA ALA A 44 -9.32 0.55 11.55
C ALA A 44 -8.86 2.02 11.41
N SER A 45 -9.02 2.82 12.46
CA SER A 45 -8.54 4.22 12.45
C SER A 45 -7.02 4.24 12.54
N VAL A 46 -6.37 5.05 11.71
CA VAL A 46 -4.91 5.14 11.60
C VAL A 46 -4.45 6.54 12.00
N TYR A 47 -3.50 6.61 12.92
CA TYR A 47 -2.94 7.85 13.46
C TYR A 47 -1.46 7.98 13.08
N ALA A 48 -1.07 9.10 12.48
CA ALA A 48 0.34 9.44 12.31
C ALA A 48 0.88 10.05 13.61
N ILE A 49 1.53 9.23 14.44
CA ILE A 49 2.03 9.64 15.75
C ILE A 49 3.46 10.17 15.71
N HIS A 50 4.20 9.88 14.63
CA HIS A 50 5.51 10.46 14.35
C HIS A 50 5.79 10.38 12.84
N LYS A 51 5.58 11.45 12.06
CA LYS A 51 5.86 11.47 10.61
C LYS A 51 6.79 12.63 10.25
N THR A 52 8.04 12.31 9.93
CA THR A 52 9.10 13.32 9.76
C THR A 52 9.53 13.50 8.31
N GLY A 53 9.08 12.63 7.39
CA GLY A 53 9.43 12.58 5.97
C GLY A 53 8.57 11.57 5.20
N ASP A 54 8.82 11.42 3.90
CA ASP A 54 8.15 10.45 3.02
C ASP A 54 8.37 9.01 3.55
N ASP A 55 7.33 8.18 3.51
CA ASP A 55 7.36 6.79 4.00
C ASP A 55 8.29 5.87 3.21
N LYS A 56 8.70 6.24 1.99
CA LYS A 56 9.76 5.54 1.24
C LYS A 56 11.15 5.98 1.67
N GLU A 57 11.32 7.15 2.28
CA GLU A 57 12.62 7.64 2.73
C GLU A 57 12.89 7.32 4.21
N ASN A 58 11.86 6.87 4.94
CA ASN A 58 11.90 6.55 6.35
C ASN A 58 11.52 5.10 6.61
N PHE A 59 12.10 4.51 7.64
CA PHE A 59 11.66 3.20 8.12
C PHE A 59 10.30 3.32 8.80
N VAL A 60 9.28 2.62 8.28
CA VAL A 60 7.91 2.69 8.80
C VAL A 60 7.69 1.64 9.89
N ILE A 61 7.36 2.11 11.09
CA ILE A 61 6.92 1.30 12.24
C ILE A 61 5.42 1.47 12.41
N VAL A 62 4.71 0.36 12.60
CA VAL A 62 3.29 0.37 12.91
C VAL A 62 3.07 -0.20 14.31
N ILE A 63 2.26 0.48 15.13
CA ILE A 63 1.86 0.03 16.45
C ILE A 63 0.36 -0.28 16.41
N MET A 64 -0.04 -1.48 16.78
CA MET A 64 -1.46 -1.90 16.82
C MET A 64 -1.89 -2.25 18.24
N GLY A 65 -3.16 -2.04 18.57
CA GLY A 65 -3.71 -2.28 19.90
C GLY A 65 -4.38 -3.65 20.03
N GLU A 66 -3.96 -4.48 20.96
CA GLU A 66 -4.63 -5.75 21.27
C GLU A 66 -5.34 -5.66 22.61
N GLY A 67 -6.58 -6.15 22.66
CA GLY A 67 -7.36 -6.15 23.91
C GLY A 67 -7.85 -4.78 24.39
N TYR A 68 -7.88 -3.76 23.51
CA TYR A 68 -8.49 -2.46 23.80
C TYR A 68 -9.92 -2.43 23.25
N THR A 69 -10.92 -2.20 24.11
CA THR A 69 -12.32 -2.03 23.67
C THR A 69 -12.52 -0.69 22.97
N ARG A 70 -13.73 -0.44 22.45
CA ARG A 70 -14.09 0.83 21.80
C ARG A 70 -13.87 2.03 22.71
N GLU A 71 -14.17 1.89 24.00
CA GLU A 71 -14.02 2.94 25.02
C GLU A 71 -12.56 3.16 25.43
N GLN A 72 -11.66 2.24 25.07
CA GLN A 72 -10.25 2.26 25.44
C GLN A 72 -9.33 2.72 24.29
N GLN A 73 -9.88 3.10 23.14
CA GLN A 73 -9.07 3.47 21.96
C GLN A 73 -8.24 4.76 22.17
N GLU A 74 -8.74 5.71 22.98
CA GLU A 74 -7.94 6.86 23.40
C GLU A 74 -6.80 6.48 24.34
N GLN A 75 -7.01 5.47 25.20
CA GLN A 75 -5.96 4.95 26.08
C GLN A 75 -4.87 4.29 25.25
N PHE A 76 -5.23 3.45 24.28
CA PHE A 76 -4.29 2.86 23.33
C PHE A 76 -3.45 3.92 22.62
N LEU A 77 -4.08 4.99 22.10
CA LEU A 77 -3.34 6.04 21.39
C LEU A 77 -2.32 6.73 22.30
N LYS A 78 -2.67 6.99 23.58
CA LYS A 78 -1.74 7.53 24.58
C LYS A 78 -0.59 6.56 24.85
N ASP A 79 -0.89 5.28 25.05
CA ASP A 79 0.10 4.23 25.31
C ASP A 79 1.09 4.09 24.14
N ALA A 80 0.56 4.01 22.91
CA ALA A 80 1.35 3.90 21.69
C ALA A 80 2.25 5.13 21.48
N THR A 81 1.71 6.34 21.66
CA THR A 81 2.47 7.58 21.51
C THR A 81 3.58 7.69 22.55
N ALA A 82 3.29 7.40 23.82
CA ALA A 82 4.28 7.46 24.90
C ALA A 82 5.42 6.45 24.68
N LYS A 83 5.10 5.21 24.30
CA LYS A 83 6.10 4.17 24.04
C LYS A 83 6.91 4.47 22.79
N ALA A 84 6.30 4.99 21.72
CA ALA A 84 7.01 5.44 20.52
C ALA A 84 8.03 6.54 20.85
N GLN A 85 7.65 7.52 21.68
CA GLN A 85 8.58 8.54 22.17
C GLN A 85 9.67 7.96 23.08
N GLY A 86 9.36 6.91 23.85
CA GLY A 86 10.33 6.13 24.62
C GLY A 86 11.39 5.47 23.76
N LEU A 87 10.96 4.76 22.71
CA LEU A 87 11.83 4.12 21.71
C LEU A 87 12.84 5.10 21.13
N LEU A 88 12.38 6.28 20.70
CA LEU A 88 13.21 7.29 20.05
C LEU A 88 14.26 7.95 20.98
N LYS A 89 14.25 7.67 22.30
CA LYS A 89 15.32 8.13 23.21
C LYS A 89 16.55 7.24 23.16
N TRP A 90 16.39 5.99 22.74
CA TRP A 90 17.44 5.00 22.71
C TRP A 90 18.26 5.10 21.41
N SER A 91 19.58 5.05 21.53
CA SER A 91 20.46 4.97 20.35
C SER A 91 20.43 3.55 19.77
N PRO A 92 20.25 3.35 18.45
CA PRO A 92 20.37 4.34 17.37
C PRO A 92 19.06 5.04 16.98
N TYR A 93 17.89 4.65 17.52
CA TYR A 93 16.60 5.24 17.15
C TYR A 93 16.55 6.76 17.36
N LYS A 94 17.27 7.28 18.34
CA LYS A 94 17.47 8.71 18.58
C LYS A 94 18.14 9.41 17.40
N GLU A 95 19.28 8.89 16.95
CA GLU A 95 20.04 9.40 15.81
C GLU A 95 19.25 9.28 14.49
N TYR A 96 18.34 8.30 14.41
CA TYR A 96 17.45 8.05 13.28
C TYR A 96 16.02 8.56 13.52
N SER A 97 15.79 9.43 14.49
CA SER A 97 14.44 9.89 14.83
C SER A 97 13.83 10.74 13.70
N ASP A 98 14.65 11.37 12.87
CA ASP A 98 14.23 11.98 11.60
C ASP A 98 14.24 10.98 10.44
N ARG A 99 14.47 9.68 10.62
CA ARG A 99 14.47 8.66 9.55
C ARG A 99 13.49 7.53 9.81
N ILE A 100 12.61 7.72 10.78
CA ILE A 100 11.59 6.77 11.19
C ILE A 100 10.24 7.47 11.09
N ASN A 101 9.24 6.76 10.56
CA ASN A 101 7.83 7.14 10.67
C ASN A 101 7.10 6.11 11.53
N ILE A 102 6.19 6.54 12.40
CA ILE A 102 5.44 5.68 13.32
C ILE A 102 3.94 5.98 13.19
N TYR A 103 3.16 4.92 12.95
CA TYR A 103 1.71 4.96 12.87
C TYR A 103 1.09 4.11 13.98
N ALA A 104 0.01 4.61 14.59
CA ALA A 104 -0.81 3.83 15.52
C ALA A 104 -2.12 3.41 14.84
N VAL A 105 -2.49 2.14 14.95
CA VAL A 105 -3.71 1.58 14.35
C VAL A 105 -4.64 1.09 15.45
N GLN A 106 -5.82 1.70 15.50
CA GLN A 106 -6.87 1.37 16.47
C GLN A 106 -7.64 0.13 16.03
N THR A 107 -7.38 -0.98 16.70
CA THR A 107 -8.08 -2.25 16.53
C THR A 107 -8.99 -2.50 17.72
N VAL A 108 -10.29 -2.55 17.46
CA VAL A 108 -11.33 -2.65 18.50
C VAL A 108 -11.55 -4.12 18.88
N SER A 109 -11.20 -4.48 20.11
CA SER A 109 -11.52 -5.78 20.71
C SER A 109 -12.93 -5.78 21.32
N ASN A 110 -13.57 -6.96 21.36
CA ASN A 110 -14.85 -7.12 22.06
C ASN A 110 -14.65 -7.16 23.58
N GLU A 111 -13.53 -7.72 24.04
CA GLU A 111 -13.18 -7.82 25.45
C GLU A 111 -11.80 -7.19 25.75
N THR A 112 -11.62 -6.72 26.98
CA THR A 112 -10.32 -6.22 27.48
C THR A 112 -9.40 -7.39 27.85
N GLY A 113 -8.10 -7.25 27.60
CA GLY A 113 -7.08 -8.20 28.07
C GLY A 113 -6.42 -9.00 26.96
N VAL A 114 -5.80 -10.11 27.33
CA VAL A 114 -5.24 -11.12 26.42
C VAL A 114 -5.52 -12.51 26.97
N GLY A 115 -5.57 -13.51 26.09
CA GLY A 115 -5.74 -14.90 26.50
C GLY A 115 -4.52 -15.49 27.19
N VAL A 116 -4.71 -16.54 27.97
CA VAL A 116 -3.63 -17.35 28.54
C VAL A 116 -3.71 -18.75 27.93
N MET A 117 -2.63 -19.23 27.31
CA MET A 117 -2.59 -20.58 26.74
C MET A 117 -2.86 -21.63 27.84
N TYR A 118 -3.82 -22.51 27.57
CA TYR A 118 -4.30 -23.54 28.51
C TYR A 118 -4.91 -23.00 29.81
N GLY A 119 -5.15 -21.69 29.91
CA GLY A 119 -5.84 -21.05 31.03
C GLY A 119 -7.35 -21.00 30.85
N GLU A 120 -8.06 -20.64 31.93
CA GLU A 120 -9.51 -20.45 31.90
C GLU A 120 -9.92 -19.11 31.24
N SER A 121 -9.00 -18.14 31.19
CA SER A 121 -9.22 -16.83 30.58
C SER A 121 -8.76 -16.78 29.13
N ASN A 122 -9.71 -16.54 28.22
CA ASN A 122 -9.45 -16.35 26.79
C ASN A 122 -10.44 -15.32 26.22
N PRO A 123 -10.25 -14.01 26.51
CA PRO A 123 -11.12 -12.95 26.04
C PRO A 123 -11.18 -12.89 24.51
N ASP A 124 -12.32 -12.49 23.97
CA ASP A 124 -12.52 -12.26 22.55
C ASP A 124 -11.89 -10.92 22.10
N THR A 125 -10.62 -10.99 21.76
CA THR A 125 -9.80 -9.86 21.35
C THR A 125 -9.53 -9.86 19.85
N TYR A 126 -9.24 -8.69 19.25
CA TYR A 126 -9.17 -8.53 17.79
C TYR A 126 -8.16 -9.50 17.13
N PHE A 127 -6.96 -9.60 17.68
CA PHE A 127 -5.88 -10.46 17.17
C PHE A 127 -5.79 -11.82 17.87
N HIS A 128 -6.68 -12.10 18.82
CA HIS A 128 -6.69 -13.35 19.59
C HIS A 128 -5.31 -13.71 20.18
N VAL A 129 -4.57 -12.73 20.71
CA VAL A 129 -3.24 -12.96 21.28
C VAL A 129 -3.36 -13.79 22.56
N GLN A 130 -2.49 -14.80 22.67
CA GLN A 130 -2.40 -15.65 23.86
C GLN A 130 -1.00 -15.65 24.44
N ALA A 131 -0.91 -15.50 25.76
CA ALA A 131 0.33 -15.59 26.52
C ALA A 131 0.65 -17.03 26.94
N PHE A 132 1.92 -17.39 26.86
CA PHE A 132 2.49 -18.63 27.42
C PHE A 132 3.77 -18.31 28.19
N GLY A 133 3.69 -18.32 29.53
CA GLY A 133 4.77 -17.81 30.37
C GLY A 133 4.95 -16.31 30.18
N LYS A 134 6.17 -15.86 29.85
CA LYS A 134 6.46 -14.46 29.53
C LYS A 134 6.29 -14.12 28.04
N SER A 135 6.09 -15.10 27.17
CA SER A 135 5.96 -14.87 25.73
C SER A 135 4.48 -14.79 25.32
N CYS A 136 4.19 -14.19 24.18
CA CYS A 136 2.85 -14.16 23.60
C CYS A 136 2.85 -14.32 22.09
N TYR A 137 1.76 -14.84 21.55
CA TYR A 137 1.66 -15.20 20.14
C TYR A 137 0.26 -14.95 19.63
N PHE A 138 0.13 -14.72 18.33
CA PHE A 138 -1.17 -14.80 17.67
C PHE A 138 -1.78 -16.20 17.85
N ALA A 139 -3.10 -16.25 18.01
CA ALA A 139 -3.88 -17.46 17.83
C ALA A 139 -4.92 -17.26 16.72
N LYS A 140 -5.51 -18.37 16.25
CA LYS A 140 -6.55 -18.36 15.20
C LYS A 140 -6.11 -17.57 13.97
N ASP A 141 -6.89 -16.59 13.54
CA ASP A 141 -6.68 -15.73 12.36
C ASP A 141 -6.00 -14.38 12.68
N GLY A 142 -5.44 -14.22 13.89
CA GLY A 142 -4.84 -12.96 14.34
C GLY A 142 -3.71 -12.45 13.45
N GLU A 143 -2.81 -13.33 13.02
CA GLU A 143 -1.70 -12.96 12.13
C GLU A 143 -2.21 -12.53 10.75
N ASP A 144 -3.22 -13.20 10.22
CA ASP A 144 -3.82 -12.88 8.91
C ASP A 144 -4.54 -11.54 8.96
N LYS A 145 -5.25 -11.22 10.06
CA LYS A 145 -5.83 -9.89 10.31
C LYS A 145 -4.75 -8.80 10.35
N ALA A 146 -3.64 -9.04 11.05
CA ALA A 146 -2.54 -8.06 11.12
C ALA A 146 -1.88 -7.83 9.75
N LYS A 147 -1.72 -8.89 8.93
CA LYS A 147 -1.24 -8.78 7.55
C LYS A 147 -2.24 -8.06 6.63
N ALA A 148 -3.54 -8.27 6.82
CA ALA A 148 -4.57 -7.57 6.06
C ALA A 148 -4.53 -6.04 6.35
N LEU A 149 -4.42 -5.66 7.63
CA LEU A 149 -4.26 -4.26 8.02
C LEU A 149 -2.96 -3.64 7.49
N ARG A 150 -1.86 -4.41 7.48
CA ARG A 150 -0.62 -3.99 6.82
C ARG A 150 -0.84 -3.65 5.34
N ALA A 151 -1.49 -4.54 4.60
CA ALA A 151 -1.76 -4.32 3.17
C ALA A 151 -2.66 -3.11 2.93
N GLU A 152 -3.63 -2.87 3.82
CA GLU A 152 -4.48 -1.68 3.80
C GLU A 152 -3.67 -0.39 4.06
N LEU A 153 -2.76 -0.41 5.03
CA LEU A 153 -1.84 0.71 5.30
C LEU A 153 -0.97 1.04 4.09
N GLU A 154 -0.28 0.04 3.54
CA GLU A 154 0.63 0.21 2.40
C GLU A 154 -0.10 0.69 1.13
N SER A 155 -1.36 0.29 0.93
CA SER A 155 -2.14 0.67 -0.25
C SER A 155 -2.87 2.00 -0.12
N ARG A 156 -3.31 2.38 1.09
CA ARG A 156 -4.18 3.54 1.29
C ARG A 156 -3.53 4.68 2.05
N TYR A 157 -2.80 4.38 3.13
CA TYR A 157 -2.39 5.39 4.10
C TYR A 157 -0.95 5.88 3.92
N LEU A 158 -0.05 4.99 3.51
CA LEU A 158 1.35 5.34 3.31
C LEU A 158 1.58 6.00 1.95
N ASP A 159 2.68 6.73 1.84
CA ASP A 159 3.12 7.30 0.56
C ASP A 159 3.25 6.21 -0.52
N THR A 160 2.82 6.49 -1.75
CA THR A 160 2.75 5.49 -2.82
C THR A 160 4.10 4.80 -3.04
N GLY A 161 4.11 3.47 -2.88
CA GLY A 161 5.30 2.63 -3.02
C GLY A 161 6.09 2.40 -1.73
N ALA A 162 5.64 2.95 -0.59
CA ALA A 162 6.22 2.65 0.72
C ALA A 162 5.78 1.28 1.25
N ALA A 163 6.57 0.73 2.17
CA ALA A 163 6.31 -0.55 2.80
C ALA A 163 6.48 -0.46 4.32
N VAL A 164 5.68 -1.22 5.05
CA VAL A 164 5.82 -1.34 6.51
C VAL A 164 7.06 -2.19 6.82
N GLY A 165 7.98 -1.60 7.59
CA GLY A 165 9.21 -2.25 8.01
C GLY A 165 8.98 -3.25 9.16
N THR A 166 8.19 -2.88 10.16
CA THR A 166 7.80 -3.75 11.28
C THR A 166 6.48 -3.32 11.91
N ILE A 167 5.83 -4.26 12.61
CA ILE A 167 4.59 -4.10 13.35
C ILE A 167 4.83 -4.53 14.80
N HIS A 168 4.49 -3.66 15.74
CA HIS A 168 4.48 -3.95 17.16
C HIS A 168 3.05 -3.95 17.70
N ILE A 169 2.69 -4.95 18.50
CA ILE A 169 1.35 -5.07 19.10
C ILE A 169 1.45 -4.82 20.60
N ILE A 170 0.76 -3.78 21.06
CA ILE A 170 0.62 -3.51 22.50
C ILE A 170 -0.59 -4.26 23.01
N CYS A 171 -0.35 -5.20 23.93
CA CYS A 171 -1.37 -5.99 24.60
C CYS A 171 -1.89 -5.23 25.84
N ASN A 172 -3.20 -4.98 25.92
CA ASN A 172 -3.86 -4.31 27.03
C ASN A 172 -3.93 -5.20 28.29
N THR A 173 -2.79 -5.43 28.91
CA THR A 173 -2.62 -6.21 30.11
C THR A 173 -1.47 -5.65 30.93
N THR A 174 -1.56 -5.77 32.24
CA THR A 174 -0.47 -5.41 33.16
C THR A 174 0.49 -6.58 33.41
N ALA A 175 0.19 -7.78 32.88
CA ALA A 175 1.08 -8.93 32.97
C ALA A 175 2.40 -8.64 32.28
N ASN A 176 3.52 -9.07 32.85
CA ASN A 176 4.84 -8.87 32.25
C ASN A 176 5.09 -9.91 31.14
N ILE A 177 4.58 -9.60 29.95
CA ILE A 177 4.75 -10.42 28.74
C ILE A 177 5.33 -9.59 27.58
N GLY A 178 6.14 -10.25 26.76
CA GLY A 178 6.80 -9.69 25.59
C GLY A 178 7.38 -10.81 24.73
N SER A 179 7.39 -10.60 23.42
CA SER A 179 8.11 -11.47 22.49
C SER A 179 8.20 -10.89 21.10
N SER A 180 9.21 -11.32 20.35
CA SER A 180 9.27 -11.17 18.90
C SER A 180 9.06 -12.52 18.22
N SER A 181 8.14 -12.56 17.25
CA SER A 181 7.85 -13.79 16.51
C SER A 181 8.70 -13.90 15.24
N ASN A 182 8.98 -12.77 14.59
CA ASN A 182 9.80 -12.67 13.39
C ASN A 182 10.17 -11.21 13.10
N ALA A 183 10.76 -10.96 11.93
CA ALA A 183 11.18 -9.62 11.52
C ALA A 183 10.03 -8.60 11.37
N LEU A 184 8.78 -9.07 11.20
CA LEU A 184 7.60 -8.23 11.01
C LEU A 184 6.79 -8.03 12.29
N PHE A 185 6.73 -9.00 13.20
CA PHE A 185 5.82 -8.94 14.35
C PHE A 185 6.53 -9.10 15.69
N SER A 186 6.28 -8.14 16.57
CA SER A 186 6.66 -8.15 17.99
C SER A 186 5.48 -7.71 18.87
N PHE A 187 5.56 -8.05 20.16
CA PHE A 187 4.49 -7.85 21.12
C PHE A 187 5.07 -7.37 22.44
N SER A 188 4.34 -6.50 23.15
CA SER A 188 4.62 -6.19 24.55
C SER A 188 3.33 -5.92 25.31
N ALA A 189 3.35 -6.13 26.62
CA ALA A 189 2.27 -5.71 27.50
C ALA A 189 2.28 -4.22 27.79
N ASN A 190 1.12 -3.66 28.14
CA ASN A 190 1.01 -2.36 28.78
C ASN A 190 1.24 -2.44 30.31
N SER A 191 2.38 -2.99 30.71
CA SER A 191 2.78 -3.17 32.11
C SER A 191 3.57 -1.98 32.65
N ASP A 192 3.75 -1.94 33.98
CA ASP A 192 4.54 -0.90 34.66
C ASP A 192 6.01 -0.87 34.16
N GLU A 193 6.61 -2.05 33.89
CA GLU A 193 7.96 -2.16 33.31
C GLU A 193 8.04 -1.63 31.86
N ASN A 194 6.89 -1.43 31.20
CA ASN A 194 6.79 -0.89 29.85
C ASN A 194 6.11 0.48 29.81
N GLU A 195 6.00 1.19 30.94
CA GLU A 195 5.41 2.53 30.99
C GLU A 195 6.15 3.50 30.05
N GLN A 196 7.48 3.44 30.05
CA GLN A 196 8.35 4.24 29.20
C GLN A 196 8.70 3.57 27.86
N GLY A 197 8.14 2.39 27.55
CA GLY A 197 8.39 1.68 26.29
C GLY A 197 9.66 0.83 26.24
N ASP A 198 10.28 0.51 27.39
CA ASP A 198 11.53 -0.27 27.41
C ASP A 198 11.33 -1.71 26.94
N VAL A 199 10.24 -2.38 27.36
CA VAL A 199 9.89 -3.72 26.85
C VAL A 199 9.59 -3.63 25.35
N MET A 200 8.78 -2.66 24.91
CA MET A 200 8.52 -2.47 23.47
C MET A 200 9.84 -2.28 22.69
N THR A 201 10.77 -1.48 23.23
CA THR A 201 12.07 -1.20 22.61
C THR A 201 12.92 -2.46 22.50
N HIS A 202 12.94 -3.31 23.52
CA HIS A 202 13.60 -4.60 23.49
C HIS A 202 12.99 -5.50 22.40
N GLU A 203 11.67 -5.67 22.43
CA GLU A 203 10.97 -6.63 21.56
C GLU A 203 10.98 -6.23 20.09
N ILE A 204 10.78 -4.93 19.80
CA ILE A 204 10.84 -4.43 18.42
C ILE A 204 12.26 -4.52 17.85
N SER A 205 13.29 -4.46 18.71
CA SER A 205 14.69 -4.54 18.30
C SER A 205 15.11 -5.95 17.89
N HIS A 206 14.45 -6.99 18.40
CA HIS A 206 14.55 -8.34 17.81
C HIS A 206 14.04 -8.34 16.35
N SER A 207 12.87 -7.76 16.10
CA SER A 207 12.26 -7.74 14.76
C SER A 207 13.08 -6.92 13.77
N ILE A 208 13.52 -5.72 14.16
CA ILE A 208 14.30 -4.83 13.29
C ILE A 208 15.73 -5.36 13.12
N GLY A 209 16.45 -5.53 14.23
CA GLY A 209 17.89 -5.79 14.24
C GLY A 209 18.26 -7.26 14.06
N ARG A 210 17.30 -8.19 14.11
CA ARG A 210 17.55 -9.64 14.22
C ARG A 210 18.47 -9.96 15.40
N LEU A 211 18.29 -9.22 16.49
CA LEU A 211 19.06 -9.40 17.71
C LEU A 211 18.52 -10.62 18.46
N GLY A 212 19.39 -11.28 19.23
CA GLY A 212 19.05 -12.30 20.20
C GLY A 212 19.12 -11.76 21.62
N ASP A 213 18.43 -12.44 22.53
CA ASP A 213 18.55 -12.22 23.97
C ASP A 213 19.95 -12.54 24.46
N GLU A 214 20.62 -11.56 25.08
CA GLU A 214 21.98 -11.71 25.61
C GLU A 214 22.02 -12.39 26.98
N TYR A 215 20.86 -12.79 27.53
CA TYR A 215 20.72 -13.57 28.76
C TYR A 215 20.21 -15.01 28.52
N ASP A 216 19.82 -15.37 27.30
CA ASP A 216 19.25 -16.68 26.97
C ASP A 216 20.34 -17.70 26.54
N LYS A 217 19.95 -18.96 26.46
CA LYS A 217 20.76 -20.10 26.01
C LYS A 217 20.61 -20.36 24.51
N LYS A 218 19.76 -19.60 23.82
CA LYS A 218 19.45 -19.78 22.40
C LYS A 218 20.57 -19.22 21.53
N MET A 219 21.00 -20.01 20.54
CA MET A 219 21.94 -19.60 19.51
C MET A 219 21.26 -18.88 18.35
N GLN A 220 20.69 -17.71 18.62
CA GLN A 220 19.95 -16.95 17.63
C GLN A 220 20.31 -15.46 17.72
N GLY A 221 20.48 -14.83 16.56
CA GLY A 221 20.68 -13.39 16.44
C GLY A 221 22.10 -12.97 16.06
N GLU A 222 22.23 -11.73 15.61
CA GLU A 222 23.50 -11.17 15.09
C GLU A 222 24.50 -10.82 16.22
N ASN A 223 24.00 -10.53 17.41
CA ASN A 223 24.76 -10.24 18.63
C ASN A 223 25.03 -11.50 19.49
N ILE A 224 24.69 -12.70 19.03
CA ILE A 224 24.94 -13.97 19.76
C ILE A 224 25.89 -14.87 18.97
N SER A 225 26.83 -15.51 19.64
CA SER A 225 27.84 -16.40 19.03
C SER A 225 27.97 -17.74 19.76
N ASP A 226 28.32 -18.79 19.03
CA ASP A 226 28.64 -20.14 19.54
C ASP A 226 30.14 -20.38 19.75
N THR A 227 30.95 -19.38 19.40
CA THR A 227 32.40 -19.39 19.59
C THR A 227 32.85 -18.17 20.39
N SER A 228 33.84 -18.40 21.26
CA SER A 228 34.61 -17.37 21.97
C SER A 228 35.97 -17.12 21.34
N ASP A 229 36.27 -17.76 20.21
CA ASP A 229 37.48 -17.51 19.42
C ASP A 229 37.47 -16.04 18.92
N PRO A 230 38.40 -15.19 19.38
CA PRO A 230 38.43 -13.78 19.02
C PRO A 230 38.50 -13.51 17.52
N ASP A 231 39.06 -14.44 16.73
CA ASP A 231 39.22 -14.27 15.28
C ASP A 231 38.00 -14.74 14.49
N LYS A 232 37.09 -15.50 15.13
CA LYS A 232 35.90 -16.09 14.47
C LYS A 232 34.59 -15.53 14.99
N ILE A 233 34.60 -14.82 16.11
CA ILE A 233 33.38 -14.25 16.67
C ILE A 233 32.78 -13.21 15.71
N LYS A 234 31.45 -13.15 15.63
CA LYS A 234 30.71 -12.34 14.64
C LYS A 234 31.05 -10.84 14.65
N TRP A 235 31.54 -10.33 15.79
CA TRP A 235 31.92 -8.94 16.00
C TRP A 235 33.43 -8.78 16.27
N HIS A 236 34.28 -9.66 15.73
CA HIS A 236 35.72 -9.63 15.99
C HIS A 236 36.38 -8.27 15.69
N LYS A 237 35.93 -7.57 14.64
CA LYS A 237 36.39 -6.21 14.29
C LYS A 237 36.05 -5.14 15.33
N MET A 238 35.11 -5.42 16.23
CA MET A 238 34.68 -4.52 17.30
C MET A 238 35.33 -4.83 18.65
N LEU A 239 36.13 -5.91 18.75
CA LEU A 239 36.77 -6.27 20.01
C LEU A 239 37.65 -5.13 20.54
N GLY A 240 37.45 -4.79 21.81
CA GLY A 240 38.13 -3.72 22.52
C GLY A 240 37.61 -2.33 22.20
N PHE A 241 36.58 -2.19 21.36
CA PHE A 241 35.98 -0.88 21.08
C PHE A 241 34.81 -0.66 22.04
N ARG A 242 34.84 0.42 22.81
CA ARG A 242 33.78 0.85 23.75
C ARG A 242 33.26 -0.25 24.68
N GLY A 243 34.16 -1.12 25.14
CA GLY A 243 33.82 -2.20 26.05
C GLY A 243 33.18 -3.43 25.40
N ILE A 244 33.20 -3.52 24.06
CA ILE A 244 32.84 -4.75 23.35
C ILE A 244 33.95 -5.78 23.53
N GLY A 245 33.59 -6.96 24.01
CA GLY A 245 34.49 -8.10 24.16
C GLY A 245 33.73 -9.41 23.97
N ILE A 246 34.05 -10.40 24.81
CA ILE A 246 33.44 -11.73 24.74
C ILE A 246 33.00 -12.13 26.15
N THR A 247 31.71 -12.27 26.36
CA THR A 247 31.16 -12.71 27.65
C THR A 247 30.11 -13.79 27.47
N ALA A 248 29.87 -14.61 28.49
CA ALA A 248 28.82 -15.60 28.46
C ALA A 248 27.44 -14.91 28.43
N ALA A 249 26.52 -15.44 27.62
CA ALA A 249 25.11 -15.05 27.59
C ALA A 249 24.37 -15.78 28.71
N GLY A 250 23.50 -16.75 28.38
CA GLY A 250 22.81 -17.61 29.35
C GLY A 250 23.51 -18.95 29.67
N THR A 251 24.59 -19.31 28.98
CA THR A 251 25.43 -20.50 29.24
C THR A 251 26.90 -20.22 28.97
N GLU A 252 27.78 -21.14 29.39
CA GLU A 252 29.23 -21.07 29.11
C GLU A 252 29.59 -21.30 27.63
N THR A 253 28.64 -21.72 26.80
CA THR A 253 28.85 -22.04 25.39
C THR A 253 28.25 -21.00 24.44
N VAL A 254 27.46 -20.07 24.97
CA VAL A 254 26.78 -19.01 24.19
C VAL A 254 27.38 -17.68 24.61
N PHE A 255 27.82 -16.87 23.65
CA PHE A 255 28.54 -15.63 23.91
C PHE A 255 27.77 -14.40 23.41
N ALA A 256 27.91 -13.30 24.13
CA ALA A 256 27.38 -11.98 23.83
C ALA A 256 28.50 -10.91 23.90
N PRO A 257 28.29 -9.71 23.34
CA PRO A 257 29.34 -8.70 23.17
C PRO A 257 29.70 -7.97 24.46
N GLY A 258 28.78 -7.92 25.43
CA GLY A 258 28.95 -7.20 26.69
C GLY A 258 28.03 -7.73 27.79
N ARG A 259 28.21 -7.21 29.00
CA ARG A 259 27.35 -7.49 30.17
C ARG A 259 26.30 -6.40 30.36
N VAL A 260 26.39 -5.29 29.62
CA VAL A 260 25.44 -4.18 29.67
C VAL A 260 24.86 -3.98 28.27
N CYS A 261 23.59 -4.36 28.08
CA CYS A 261 22.87 -4.18 26.83
C CYS A 261 21.36 -4.19 27.09
N MET A 262 20.58 -3.42 26.32
CA MET A 262 19.10 -3.51 26.32
C MET A 262 18.62 -4.95 26.01
N MET A 263 19.36 -5.71 25.21
CA MET A 263 19.05 -7.11 24.90
C MET A 263 19.42 -8.08 26.04
N ARG A 264 20.08 -7.59 27.09
CA ARG A 264 20.39 -8.37 28.29
C ARG A 264 19.43 -8.03 29.44
N ASP A 265 19.35 -6.75 29.77
CA ASP A 265 18.53 -6.23 30.84
C ASP A 265 17.91 -4.89 30.40
N LEU A 266 16.61 -4.74 30.64
CA LEU A 266 15.85 -3.53 30.30
C LEU A 266 16.45 -2.28 30.97
N GLY A 267 16.32 -1.13 30.30
CA GLY A 267 16.82 0.16 30.79
C GLY A 267 18.34 0.37 30.61
N ASN A 268 19.07 -0.60 30.07
CA ASN A 268 20.45 -0.42 29.63
C ASN A 268 20.51 0.11 28.18
N PRO A 269 21.53 0.89 27.81
CA PRO A 269 21.75 1.22 26.40
C PRO A 269 22.07 -0.03 25.58
N PHE A 270 21.75 -0.03 24.30
CA PHE A 270 22.25 -1.05 23.37
C PHE A 270 23.78 -1.04 23.32
N CYS A 271 24.40 -2.21 23.28
CA CYS A 271 25.83 -2.33 23.00
C CYS A 271 26.12 -1.93 21.54
N GLU A 272 27.37 -1.57 21.22
CA GLU A 272 27.74 -1.08 19.87
C GLU A 272 27.44 -2.08 18.75
N VAL A 273 27.52 -3.39 19.02
CA VAL A 273 27.11 -4.44 18.06
C VAL A 273 25.62 -4.32 17.73
N CYS A 274 24.77 -4.23 18.77
CA CYS A 274 23.33 -4.08 18.60
C CYS A 274 22.96 -2.76 17.90
N LYS A 275 23.59 -1.65 18.26
CA LYS A 275 23.34 -0.34 17.61
C LYS A 275 23.64 -0.39 16.12
N MET A 276 24.78 -0.96 15.74
CA MET A 276 25.18 -1.07 14.35
C MET A 276 24.23 -1.96 13.55
N GLU A 277 23.81 -3.11 14.09
CA GLU A 277 22.86 -3.99 13.40
C GLU A 277 21.47 -3.33 13.27
N LEU A 278 21.02 -2.60 14.28
CA LEU A 278 19.81 -1.77 14.20
C LEU A 278 19.93 -0.68 13.13
N ALA A 279 21.02 0.10 13.14
CA ALA A 279 21.27 1.14 12.14
C ALA A 279 21.29 0.58 10.72
N ARG A 280 21.93 -0.59 10.52
CA ARG A 280 21.97 -1.28 9.23
C ARG A 280 20.58 -1.66 8.74
N ARG A 281 19.70 -2.10 9.64
CA ARG A 281 18.34 -2.56 9.31
C ARG A 281 17.34 -1.42 9.14
N LEU A 282 17.50 -0.34 9.91
CA LEU A 282 16.78 0.91 9.71
C LEU A 282 17.06 1.53 8.33
N ASN A 283 18.22 1.24 7.73
CA ASN A 283 18.56 1.64 6.36
C ASN A 283 18.38 0.50 5.33
N ASN A 284 17.55 -0.53 5.56
CA ASN A 284 17.39 -1.58 4.54
C ASN A 284 16.69 -1.04 3.28
N ARG A 285 17.22 -1.35 2.08
CA ARG A 285 16.70 -0.84 0.78
C ARG A 285 15.32 -1.36 0.43
N ASP A 286 14.92 -2.46 1.04
CA ASP A 286 13.57 -3.01 0.85
C ASP A 286 12.50 -2.06 1.44
N TYR A 287 12.89 -1.18 2.36
CA TYR A 287 11.99 -0.25 3.06
C TYR A 287 12.37 1.22 2.85
N VAL A 288 13.67 1.52 2.71
CA VAL A 288 14.20 2.87 2.67
C VAL A 288 14.94 3.13 1.36
N SER A 289 14.39 4.00 0.53
CA SER A 289 14.91 4.41 -0.77
C SER A 289 16.10 5.37 -0.70
N ARG A 290 16.27 6.11 0.41
CA ARG A 290 17.33 7.11 0.60
C ARG A 290 18.14 6.88 1.88
N GLN A 291 18.95 5.84 1.84
CA GLN A 291 19.78 5.37 2.94
C GLN A 291 20.93 6.32 3.28
N ALA A 292 21.41 6.28 4.53
CA ALA A 292 22.76 6.69 4.82
C ALA A 292 23.76 5.79 4.06
N SER A 293 24.88 6.35 3.57
CA SER A 293 25.90 5.54 2.87
C SER A 293 26.70 4.67 3.84
N VAL A 294 26.97 5.20 5.04
CA VAL A 294 27.77 4.55 6.08
C VAL A 294 27.20 4.88 7.45
N TYR A 295 27.21 3.90 8.34
CA TYR A 295 27.03 4.12 9.78
C TYR A 295 28.40 4.17 10.45
N VAL A 296 28.61 5.16 11.32
CA VAL A 296 29.86 5.37 12.06
C VAL A 296 29.55 5.27 13.55
N CYS A 297 30.18 4.32 14.25
CA CYS A 297 30.09 4.26 15.71
C CYS A 297 30.76 5.49 16.33
N ASP A 298 30.27 5.91 17.50
CA ASP A 298 30.82 7.02 18.28
C ASP A 298 32.33 6.83 18.53
N PRO A 299 33.22 7.65 17.92
CA PRO A 299 34.66 7.45 18.04
C PRO A 299 35.15 7.56 19.49
N GLU A 300 36.27 6.92 19.80
CA GLU A 300 36.94 7.05 21.09
C GLU A 300 38.46 7.23 20.94
N ILE A 301 39.07 7.87 21.94
CA ILE A 301 40.52 7.95 22.08
C ILE A 301 40.90 7.16 23.33
N THR A 302 41.83 6.21 23.22
CA THR A 302 42.20 5.34 24.35
C THR A 302 43.72 5.15 24.48
N ILE A 303 44.15 4.89 25.72
CA ILE A 303 45.44 4.27 26.01
C ILE A 303 45.31 2.73 25.92
N PRO A 304 46.41 1.96 25.81
CA PRO A 304 46.34 0.52 25.59
C PRO A 304 45.57 -0.23 26.70
N HIS A 305 44.72 -1.16 26.28
CA HIS A 305 43.96 -2.05 27.16
C HIS A 305 43.64 -3.38 26.47
N SER A 306 42.98 -4.30 27.21
CA SER A 306 42.62 -5.62 26.67
C SER A 306 41.54 -5.50 25.61
N ARG A 307 41.70 -6.22 24.49
CA ARG A 307 40.69 -6.28 23.41
C ARG A 307 39.51 -7.20 23.75
N THR A 308 39.66 -8.16 24.64
CA THR A 308 38.58 -9.11 24.97
C THR A 308 38.14 -9.02 26.42
N GLY A 309 39.01 -8.56 27.32
CA GLY A 309 38.79 -8.57 28.77
C GLY A 309 38.37 -7.24 29.37
N THR A 310 38.38 -6.15 28.61
CA THR A 310 37.90 -4.84 29.06
C THR A 310 36.48 -4.64 28.55
N LEU A 311 35.49 -4.89 29.42
CA LEU A 311 34.07 -4.98 29.05
C LEU A 311 33.25 -3.80 29.58
N ASP A 312 32.28 -3.36 28.80
CA ASP A 312 31.29 -2.34 29.18
C ASP A 312 31.95 -1.08 29.79
N ARG A 313 31.51 -0.66 30.99
CA ARG A 313 32.02 0.49 31.74
C ARG A 313 33.46 0.32 32.24
N ASP A 314 34.02 -0.89 32.23
CA ASP A 314 35.45 -1.08 32.58
C ASP A 314 36.36 -0.40 31.53
N SER A 315 35.86 -0.15 30.33
CA SER A 315 36.58 0.57 29.26
C SER A 315 36.75 2.06 29.54
N ASP A 316 35.86 2.66 30.33
CA ASP A 316 35.80 4.10 30.56
C ASP A 316 37.11 4.65 31.16
N GLN A 317 37.80 3.87 31.99
CA GLN A 317 39.05 4.27 32.64
C GLN A 317 40.24 4.43 31.67
N TYR A 318 40.13 3.85 30.46
CA TYR A 318 41.16 3.91 29.43
C TYR A 318 40.90 5.02 28.40
N ARG A 319 39.71 5.63 28.41
CA ARG A 319 39.38 6.73 27.51
C ARG A 319 40.13 8.00 27.91
N ILE A 320 40.68 8.65 26.89
CA ILE A 320 41.41 9.90 27.01
C ILE A 320 40.61 11.01 26.35
N ASP A 321 40.48 12.12 27.07
CA ASP A 321 39.95 13.38 26.58
C ASP A 321 40.85 14.53 27.04
N GLU A 322 40.47 15.76 26.71
CA GLU A 322 41.25 16.95 27.07
C GLU A 322 41.32 17.18 28.60
N THR A 323 40.36 16.65 29.37
CA THR A 323 40.32 16.78 30.83
C THR A 323 41.36 15.90 31.53
N ASN A 324 41.75 14.80 30.90
CA ASN A 324 42.65 13.80 31.49
C ASN A 324 43.87 13.45 30.62
N ILE A 325 44.15 14.24 29.58
CA ILE A 325 45.16 14.00 28.54
C ILE A 325 46.56 13.64 29.07
N THR A 326 46.94 14.15 30.25
CA THR A 326 48.25 13.87 30.86
C THR A 326 48.46 12.40 31.21
N LYS A 327 47.38 11.61 31.38
CA LYS A 327 47.42 10.14 31.59
C LYS A 327 48.00 9.36 30.41
N ALA A 328 48.01 9.96 29.22
CA ALA A 328 48.54 9.36 28.00
C ALA A 328 50.07 9.46 27.89
N ASN A 329 50.73 10.30 28.69
CA ASN A 329 52.19 10.44 28.65
C ASN A 329 52.90 9.09 28.89
N GLY A 330 53.83 8.75 27.99
CA GLY A 330 54.59 7.51 28.00
C GLY A 330 53.83 6.29 27.47
N LYS A 331 52.65 6.49 26.85
CA LYS A 331 51.81 5.41 26.30
C LYS A 331 51.50 5.68 24.83
N ASP A 332 51.06 4.64 24.14
CA ASP A 332 50.44 4.80 22.84
C ASP A 332 49.06 5.45 23.02
N LEU A 333 48.65 6.27 22.06
CA LEU A 333 47.34 6.90 22.07
C LEU A 333 46.64 6.57 20.75
N GLU A 334 45.55 5.81 20.82
CA GLU A 334 44.78 5.37 19.67
C GLU A 334 43.50 6.19 19.54
N PHE A 335 43.24 6.76 18.36
CA PHE A 335 41.92 7.24 17.96
C PHE A 335 41.27 6.18 17.07
N ARG A 336 40.09 5.70 17.44
CA ARG A 336 39.43 4.56 16.79
C ARG A 336 37.93 4.76 16.63
N THR A 337 37.39 4.21 15.55
CA THR A 337 35.94 3.97 15.36
C THR A 337 35.73 2.63 14.62
N VAL A 338 34.49 2.16 14.60
CA VAL A 338 34.05 1.08 13.71
C VAL A 338 32.97 1.63 12.79
N VAL A 339 33.06 1.27 11.51
CA VAL A 339 32.10 1.69 10.48
C VAL A 339 31.41 0.49 9.85
N GLN A 340 30.17 0.69 9.43
CA GLN A 340 29.38 -0.26 8.67
C GLN A 340 28.94 0.40 7.37
N ASN A 341 29.39 -0.13 6.24
CA ASN A 341 28.86 0.25 4.94
C ASN A 341 27.42 -0.26 4.81
N ILE A 342 26.54 0.61 4.32
CA ILE A 342 25.11 0.38 4.21
C ILE A 342 24.70 0.11 2.76
N VAL A 343 25.46 0.63 1.80
CA VAL A 343 25.11 0.62 0.38
C VAL A 343 25.89 -0.42 -0.40
N ASP A 344 25.36 -0.81 -1.55
CA ASP A 344 26.03 -1.69 -2.52
C ASP A 344 27.06 -0.92 -3.37
N ALA A 345 27.92 -0.15 -2.71
CA ALA A 345 29.02 0.60 -3.31
C ALA A 345 30.17 0.71 -2.29
N LYS A 346 31.41 0.67 -2.77
CA LYS A 346 32.58 0.91 -1.90
C LYS A 346 32.49 2.30 -1.28
N GLN A 347 32.94 2.42 -0.04
CA GLN A 347 33.09 3.71 0.64
C GLN A 347 34.58 3.98 0.87
N HIS A 348 35.00 5.20 0.59
CA HIS A 348 36.36 5.66 0.85
C HIS A 348 36.35 6.59 2.05
N LEU A 349 37.05 6.20 3.11
CA LEU A 349 37.05 6.92 4.38
C LEU A 349 38.47 7.30 4.76
N LYS A 350 38.62 8.44 5.42
CA LYS A 350 39.87 8.90 6.02
C LYS A 350 39.68 9.16 7.49
N ILE A 351 40.64 8.71 8.29
CA ILE A 351 40.74 8.99 9.72
C ILE A 351 41.98 9.85 9.95
N THR A 352 41.81 10.95 10.69
CA THR A 352 42.90 11.86 11.05
C THR A 352 42.94 12.02 12.56
N PHE A 353 44.13 12.04 13.15
CA PHE A 353 44.31 12.30 14.57
C PHE A 353 45.46 13.27 14.82
N ARG A 354 45.16 14.39 15.48
CA ARG A 354 46.08 15.48 15.77
C ARG A 354 46.01 15.89 17.23
N ILE A 355 47.17 16.19 17.81
CA ILE A 355 47.29 16.80 19.13
C ILE A 355 47.96 18.17 18.97
N THR A 356 47.26 19.21 19.41
CA THR A 356 47.77 20.59 19.38
C THR A 356 48.07 21.05 20.79
N GLY A 357 49.28 21.57 21.01
CA GLY A 357 49.71 22.10 22.29
C GLY A 357 48.87 23.29 22.74
N ALA A 358 48.85 23.55 24.05
CA ALA A 358 48.25 24.77 24.61
C ALA A 358 48.84 26.08 24.03
N ASP A 359 50.05 26.01 23.46
CA ASP A 359 50.75 27.08 22.74
C ASP A 359 50.41 27.13 21.23
N HIS A 360 49.41 26.37 20.80
CA HIS A 360 48.97 26.21 19.41
C HIS A 360 49.96 25.50 18.47
N THR A 361 51.03 24.90 18.99
CA THR A 361 51.95 24.09 18.18
C THR A 361 51.42 22.69 17.92
N VAL A 362 51.68 22.10 16.74
CA VAL A 362 51.32 20.70 16.49
C VAL A 362 52.35 19.80 17.18
N LYS A 363 51.90 18.98 18.12
CA LYS A 363 52.76 18.01 18.81
C LYS A 363 52.78 16.68 18.09
N TYR A 364 51.61 16.24 17.63
CA TYR A 364 51.42 14.98 16.94
C TYR A 364 50.34 15.13 15.87
N GLU A 365 50.51 14.44 14.75
CA GLU A 365 49.53 14.37 13.67
C GLU A 365 49.77 13.07 12.89
N LYS A 366 48.70 12.35 12.57
CA LYS A 366 48.74 11.17 11.71
C LYS A 366 47.39 11.00 11.01
N GLU A 367 47.40 10.48 9.81
CA GLU A 367 46.22 10.17 9.02
C GLU A 367 46.36 8.83 8.30
N GLU A 368 45.23 8.17 8.06
CA GLU A 368 45.15 6.93 7.31
C GLU A 368 43.86 6.89 6.48
N THR A 369 43.91 6.21 5.33
CA THR A 369 42.76 6.04 4.42
C THR A 369 42.36 4.58 4.35
N TYR A 370 41.07 4.35 4.19
CA TYR A 370 40.43 3.03 4.23
C TYR A 370 39.45 2.91 3.07
N THR A 371 39.34 1.71 2.52
CA THR A 371 38.30 1.36 1.55
C THR A 371 37.42 0.29 2.15
N VAL A 372 36.18 0.65 2.50
CA VAL A 372 35.21 -0.28 3.08
C VAL A 372 34.46 -0.99 1.94
N PRO A 373 34.45 -2.34 1.91
CA PRO A 373 33.75 -3.09 0.87
C PRO A 373 32.23 -2.80 0.84
N PRO A 374 31.55 -2.97 -0.31
CA PRO A 374 30.11 -2.78 -0.43
C PRO A 374 29.33 -3.78 0.43
N LEU A 375 28.17 -3.36 0.93
CA LEU A 375 27.19 -4.29 1.49
C LEU A 375 26.43 -4.98 0.34
N SER A 376 27.07 -5.97 -0.26
CA SER A 376 26.52 -6.73 -1.40
C SER A 376 25.46 -7.75 -0.97
N ASN A 377 24.71 -8.29 -1.94
CA ASN A 377 23.61 -9.23 -1.69
C ASN A 377 24.04 -10.60 -1.12
N TRP A 378 25.33 -10.95 -1.13
CA TRP A 378 25.82 -12.10 -0.39
C TRP A 378 25.96 -11.68 1.08
N TYR A 379 25.12 -12.24 1.95
CA TYR A 379 24.96 -11.78 3.34
C TYR A 379 26.20 -12.13 4.18
N ASP A 380 27.22 -11.29 4.11
CA ASP A 380 28.34 -11.20 5.06
C ASP A 380 28.45 -9.75 5.56
N PRO A 381 27.72 -9.38 6.64
CA PRO A 381 27.75 -8.03 7.17
C PRO A 381 29.15 -7.64 7.68
N ASP A 382 29.98 -8.59 8.09
CA ASP A 382 31.33 -8.31 8.57
C ASP A 382 32.28 -7.92 7.43
N ALA A 383 32.07 -8.43 6.22
CA ALA A 383 32.82 -7.99 5.03
C ALA A 383 32.62 -6.49 4.73
N ALA A 384 31.45 -5.94 5.05
CA ALA A 384 31.10 -4.53 4.87
C ALA A 384 31.37 -3.67 6.12
N ARG A 385 32.10 -4.22 7.10
CA ARG A 385 32.46 -3.57 8.37
C ARG A 385 33.96 -3.36 8.45
N GLU A 386 34.40 -2.24 8.99
CA GLU A 386 35.83 -1.96 9.15
C GLU A 386 36.14 -1.25 10.47
N SER A 387 37.26 -1.59 11.09
CA SER A 387 37.76 -0.91 12.29
C SER A 387 38.82 0.10 11.88
N LEU A 388 38.45 1.38 11.85
CA LEU A 388 39.36 2.46 11.49
C LEU A 388 40.13 2.89 12.73
N SER A 389 41.46 2.92 12.67
CA SER A 389 42.24 3.48 13.77
C SER A 389 43.53 4.18 13.35
N VAL A 390 43.97 5.11 14.18
CA VAL A 390 45.26 5.79 14.07
C VAL A 390 45.90 5.80 15.45
N THR A 391 47.09 5.20 15.55
CA THR A 391 47.87 5.19 16.81
C THR A 391 49.06 6.14 16.72
N LEU A 392 49.18 7.00 17.72
CA LEU A 392 50.37 7.81 17.99
C LEU A 392 51.24 7.08 19.04
N PRO A 393 52.44 6.60 18.68
CA PRO A 393 53.24 5.79 19.58
C PRO A 393 53.93 6.64 20.65
N ALA A 394 53.94 6.16 21.90
CA ALA A 394 54.67 6.71 23.03
C ALA A 394 54.60 8.26 23.14
N VAL A 395 53.38 8.82 23.22
CA VAL A 395 53.18 10.28 23.31
C VAL A 395 53.79 10.83 24.60
N THR A 396 54.43 11.99 24.54
CA THR A 396 55.08 12.64 25.69
C THR A 396 54.92 14.15 25.64
N GLY A 397 55.16 14.83 26.77
CA GLY A 397 55.05 16.28 26.86
C GLY A 397 53.61 16.81 26.75
N LEU A 398 52.61 15.94 26.97
CA LEU A 398 51.21 16.33 27.00
C LEU A 398 50.88 17.00 28.34
N VAL A 399 50.26 18.17 28.28
CA VAL A 399 49.90 19.00 29.44
C VAL A 399 48.43 19.37 29.41
N SER A 400 47.89 19.81 30.55
CA SER A 400 46.53 20.36 30.61
C SER A 400 46.41 21.58 29.69
N GLY A 401 45.35 21.64 28.89
CA GLY A 401 45.13 22.68 27.88
C GLY A 401 45.56 22.29 26.46
N ASP A 402 46.27 21.18 26.29
CA ASP A 402 46.46 20.57 24.97
C ASP A 402 45.11 20.06 24.42
N ARG A 403 44.95 20.14 23.09
CA ARG A 403 43.70 19.80 22.39
C ARG A 403 43.83 18.52 21.58
N LEU A 404 42.77 17.72 21.58
CA LEU A 404 42.64 16.49 20.81
C LEU A 404 41.69 16.72 19.64
N GLU A 405 42.16 16.44 18.42
CA GLU A 405 41.34 16.54 17.21
C GLU A 405 41.42 15.22 16.43
N GLY A 406 40.38 14.40 16.56
CA GLY A 406 40.18 13.18 15.79
C GLY A 406 38.99 13.36 14.86
N LYS A 407 39.13 13.03 13.56
CA LYS A 407 38.05 13.16 12.57
C LYS A 407 37.95 11.91 11.71
N ILE A 408 36.71 11.54 11.40
CA ILE A 408 36.34 10.53 10.41
C ILE A 408 35.71 11.28 9.23
N ILE A 409 36.27 11.10 8.05
CA ILE A 409 35.98 11.92 6.88
C ILE A 409 35.58 10.97 5.75
N ASP A 410 34.51 11.30 5.05
CA ASP A 410 34.20 10.73 3.74
C ASP A 410 35.21 11.30 2.75
N GLU A 411 36.10 10.45 2.22
CA GLU A 411 37.24 10.91 1.41
C GLU A 411 36.81 11.46 0.05
N ASP A 412 35.69 10.95 -0.48
CA ASP A 412 35.19 11.34 -1.80
C ASP A 412 34.53 12.73 -1.76
N THR A 413 33.87 13.08 -0.65
CA THR A 413 33.13 14.34 -0.48
C THR A 413 33.84 15.36 0.41
N GLY A 414 34.81 14.93 1.22
CA GLY A 414 35.44 15.73 2.26
C GLY A 414 34.57 16.01 3.49
N LYS A 415 33.38 15.39 3.58
CA LYS A 415 32.44 15.59 4.69
C LYS A 415 32.96 14.93 5.97
N ILE A 416 32.98 15.66 7.08
CA ILE A 416 33.22 15.07 8.41
C ILE A 416 31.97 14.27 8.81
N LEU A 417 32.14 12.97 9.01
CA LEU A 417 31.09 12.04 9.39
C LEU A 417 30.95 11.93 10.92
N ALA A 418 32.08 11.94 11.62
CA ALA A 418 32.16 11.93 13.08
C ALA A 418 33.52 12.49 13.53
N ASP A 419 33.62 12.86 14.79
CA ASP A 419 34.84 13.33 15.43
C ASP A 419 34.95 12.82 16.89
N ASN A 420 36.04 13.18 17.57
CA ASN A 420 36.27 12.78 18.96
C ASN A 420 35.31 13.44 19.98
N GLN A 421 34.45 14.36 19.55
CA GLN A 421 33.43 15.00 20.40
C GLN A 421 32.03 14.41 20.17
N THR A 422 31.82 13.69 19.07
CA THR A 422 30.53 13.12 18.66
C THR A 422 29.87 12.29 19.76
N ALA A 423 30.64 11.43 20.46
CA ALA A 423 30.12 10.59 21.55
C ALA A 423 29.56 11.40 22.73
N GLY A 424 30.09 12.60 22.97
CA GLY A 424 29.72 13.49 24.07
C GLY A 424 28.83 14.65 23.63
N GLN A 425 28.37 14.66 22.38
CA GLN A 425 27.65 15.80 21.83
C GLN A 425 26.33 16.04 22.55
N ALA A 426 26.01 17.31 22.76
CA ALA A 426 24.71 17.70 23.28
C ALA A 426 23.64 17.51 22.20
N TRP A 427 22.45 17.08 22.64
CA TRP A 427 21.29 16.88 21.78
C TRP A 427 20.22 17.91 22.11
N SER A 428 19.60 18.45 21.06
CA SER A 428 18.40 19.27 21.13
C SER A 428 17.21 18.48 20.59
N THR A 429 16.00 18.98 20.86
CA THR A 429 14.77 18.40 20.28
C THR A 429 14.07 19.40 19.38
N VAL A 430 13.56 18.90 18.25
CA VAL A 430 12.68 19.64 17.34
C VAL A 430 11.31 18.98 17.38
N THR A 431 10.33 19.70 17.89
CA THR A 431 8.92 19.27 17.89
C THR A 431 8.28 19.70 16.57
N ILE A 432 7.75 18.76 15.80
CA ILE A 432 7.03 19.04 14.55
C ILE A 432 5.52 18.94 14.83
N ARG A 433 4.80 20.04 14.60
CA ARG A 433 3.33 20.10 14.63
C ARG A 433 2.76 20.08 13.21
N TYR A 434 1.56 19.54 13.05
CA TYR A 434 0.83 19.52 11.78
C TYR A 434 -0.47 20.30 11.92
N MET A 435 -0.56 21.43 11.22
CA MET A 435 -1.69 22.34 11.29
C MET A 435 -2.36 22.49 9.92
N LEU A 436 -3.67 22.31 9.88
CA LEU A 436 -4.52 22.58 8.73
C LEU A 436 -4.80 24.09 8.65
N GLN A 437 -4.51 24.69 7.49
CA GLN A 437 -4.94 26.05 7.18
C GLN A 437 -6.36 26.01 6.60
N ASN A 438 -7.33 26.51 7.38
CA ASN A 438 -8.72 26.57 6.96
C ASN A 438 -8.97 27.77 6.02
N GLU A 439 -10.02 27.69 5.21
CA GLU A 439 -10.38 28.75 4.25
C GLU A 439 -10.70 30.10 4.92
N ASP A 440 -11.15 30.06 6.18
CA ASP A 440 -11.43 31.25 7.00
C ASP A 440 -10.18 31.88 7.64
N GLY A 441 -8.99 31.31 7.38
CA GLY A 441 -7.71 31.77 7.91
C GLY A 441 -7.39 31.26 9.31
N THR A 442 -8.22 30.41 9.91
CA THR A 442 -7.91 29.75 11.19
C THR A 442 -7.01 28.53 10.99
N GLU A 443 -6.28 28.16 12.04
CA GLU A 443 -5.42 26.97 12.07
C GLU A 443 -5.95 25.95 13.08
N THR A 444 -6.12 24.72 12.65
CA THR A 444 -6.52 23.58 13.51
C THR A 444 -5.52 22.43 13.35
N THR A 445 -5.43 21.51 14.31
CA THR A 445 -4.58 20.33 14.15
C THR A 445 -5.11 19.47 13.01
N VAL A 446 -4.21 18.94 12.16
CA VAL A 446 -4.61 17.93 11.16
C VAL A 446 -5.19 16.71 11.89
N PRO A 447 -6.42 16.26 11.54
CA PRO A 447 -7.02 15.08 12.16
C PRO A 447 -6.10 13.86 12.14
N ASP A 448 -6.24 13.02 13.18
CA ASP A 448 -5.51 11.76 13.33
C ASP A 448 -3.98 11.90 13.30
N THR A 449 -3.46 13.00 13.85
CA THR A 449 -2.02 13.22 14.01
C THR A 449 -1.61 13.56 15.44
N ALA A 450 -0.38 13.21 15.82
CA ALA A 450 0.27 13.67 17.03
C ALA A 450 1.64 14.29 16.70
N PRO A 451 2.13 15.30 17.45
CA PRO A 451 3.42 15.93 17.16
C PRO A 451 4.59 14.94 17.19
N ALA A 452 5.49 15.04 16.21
CA ALA A 452 6.73 14.27 16.19
C ALA A 452 7.82 14.96 17.02
N THR A 453 8.67 14.16 17.68
CA THR A 453 9.87 14.68 18.39
C THR A 453 11.12 14.13 17.72
N VAL A 454 11.89 15.03 17.12
CA VAL A 454 13.16 14.71 16.46
C VAL A 454 14.32 15.12 17.34
N TYR A 455 15.32 14.27 17.48
CA TYR A 455 16.57 14.55 18.16
C TYR A 455 17.62 15.00 17.14
N VAL A 456 18.18 16.19 17.35
CA VAL A 456 19.16 16.80 16.45
C VAL A 456 20.37 17.22 17.27
N PRO A 457 21.62 16.98 16.82
CA PRO A 457 22.79 17.49 17.52
C PRO A 457 22.74 19.01 17.70
N LYS A 458 23.07 19.49 18.88
CA LYS A 458 23.04 20.93 19.18
C LYS A 458 24.12 21.64 18.36
N ASN A 459 23.79 22.85 17.88
CA ASN A 459 24.58 23.66 16.96
C ASN A 459 24.80 23.01 15.58
N SER A 460 23.85 22.19 15.13
CA SER A 460 23.84 21.62 13.78
C SER A 460 22.68 22.14 12.95
N ALA A 461 22.78 21.97 11.63
CA ALA A 461 21.70 22.23 10.70
C ALA A 461 20.73 21.03 10.65
N TYR A 462 19.44 21.32 10.57
CA TYR A 462 18.36 20.34 10.44
C TYR A 462 17.53 20.64 9.19
N THR A 463 17.52 19.69 8.26
CA THR A 463 16.72 19.78 7.02
C THR A 463 15.25 19.50 7.33
N LEU A 464 14.37 20.43 6.96
CA LEU A 464 12.92 20.26 7.03
C LEU A 464 12.45 19.53 5.77
N ARG A 465 11.82 18.36 5.94
CA ARG A 465 11.48 17.45 4.84
C ARG A 465 10.02 17.46 4.41
N SER A 466 9.18 18.29 5.06
CA SER A 466 7.80 18.59 4.64
C SER A 466 7.00 17.37 4.12
N PRO A 467 6.79 16.33 4.94
CA PRO A 467 6.03 15.14 4.54
C PRO A 467 4.58 15.50 4.23
N ASP A 468 3.98 14.80 3.27
CA ASP A 468 2.52 14.79 3.12
C ASP A 468 1.87 13.96 4.24
N LEU A 469 0.57 14.11 4.44
CA LEU A 469 -0.23 13.29 5.37
C LEU A 469 -1.39 12.66 4.60
N TYR A 470 -1.94 11.55 5.12
CA TYR A 470 -3.08 10.90 4.46
C TYR A 470 -4.27 11.88 4.31
N GLY A 471 -4.60 12.24 3.07
CA GLY A 471 -5.66 13.20 2.75
C GLY A 471 -5.26 14.68 2.83
N TYR A 472 -4.00 15.01 3.11
CA TYR A 472 -3.53 16.39 3.27
C TYR A 472 -2.14 16.59 2.66
N THR A 473 -1.97 17.64 1.86
CA THR A 473 -0.68 18.03 1.27
C THR A 473 -0.02 19.13 2.11
N CYS A 474 1.28 18.97 2.36
CA CYS A 474 2.07 19.98 3.05
C CYS A 474 2.31 21.17 2.12
N VAL A 475 1.90 22.37 2.54
CA VAL A 475 2.01 23.61 1.74
C VAL A 475 3.11 24.56 2.23
N GLY A 476 3.70 24.29 3.39
CA GLY A 476 4.79 25.10 3.93
C GLY A 476 5.10 24.82 5.40
N ASN A 477 5.98 25.63 5.98
CA ASN A 477 6.39 25.52 7.38
C ASN A 477 6.59 26.89 8.04
N SER A 478 6.53 26.95 9.37
CA SER A 478 6.64 28.18 10.15
C SER A 478 7.99 28.90 10.03
N ALA A 479 9.06 28.21 9.61
CA ALA A 479 10.37 28.82 9.35
C ALA A 479 10.50 29.38 7.93
N ASN A 480 9.59 29.02 7.01
CA ASN A 480 9.65 29.34 5.58
C ASN A 480 11.04 29.03 4.96
N GLN A 481 11.65 27.93 5.40
CA GLN A 481 13.00 27.50 5.01
C GLN A 481 13.00 25.98 4.80
N GLY A 482 13.95 25.48 4.00
CA GLY A 482 14.19 24.03 3.86
C GLY A 482 15.17 23.47 4.90
N GLU A 483 15.86 24.34 5.64
CA GLU A 483 16.85 23.96 6.64
C GLU A 483 16.89 25.04 7.74
N ILE A 484 17.05 24.61 8.99
CA ILE A 484 17.14 25.48 10.16
C ILE A 484 18.37 25.12 11.00
N ASN A 485 18.95 26.08 11.72
CA ASN A 485 20.04 25.82 12.67
C ASN A 485 19.47 25.59 14.08
N ILE A 486 19.87 24.49 14.72
CA ILE A 486 19.38 24.11 16.04
C ILE A 486 20.35 24.60 17.11
N THR A 487 20.08 25.76 17.71
CA THR A 487 20.92 26.35 18.77
C THR A 487 20.30 26.24 20.16
N GLU A 488 18.98 26.12 20.24
CA GLU A 488 18.23 26.00 21.50
C GLU A 488 18.06 24.53 21.90
N ASP A 489 17.80 24.27 23.19
CA ASP A 489 17.59 22.89 23.68
C ASP A 489 16.29 22.27 23.13
N ARG A 490 15.30 23.12 22.86
CA ARG A 490 13.99 22.74 22.33
C ARG A 490 13.55 23.77 21.32
N GLN A 491 13.18 23.31 20.14
CA GLN A 491 12.65 24.14 19.07
C GLN A 491 11.35 23.54 18.56
N GLU A 492 10.42 24.39 18.12
CA GLU A 492 9.15 23.96 17.57
C GLU A 492 9.01 24.44 16.12
N ILE A 493 8.58 23.55 15.24
CA ILE A 493 8.27 23.83 13.84
C ILE A 493 6.86 23.37 13.54
N THR A 494 6.09 24.23 12.89
CA THR A 494 4.75 23.91 12.43
C THR A 494 4.79 23.69 10.92
N TYR A 495 4.32 22.54 10.48
CA TYR A 495 4.00 22.27 9.08
C TYR A 495 2.54 22.62 8.82
N TYR A 496 2.32 23.37 7.75
CA TYR A 496 1.01 23.81 7.32
C TYR A 496 0.51 22.92 6.21
N TYR A 497 -0.74 22.48 6.33
CA TYR A 497 -1.38 21.56 5.40
C TYR A 497 -2.63 22.19 4.81
N ARG A 498 -2.94 21.73 3.60
CA ARG A 498 -4.24 21.91 2.98
C ARG A 498 -4.89 20.54 2.84
N LYS A 499 -6.18 20.45 3.16
CA LYS A 499 -6.95 19.25 2.85
C LYS A 499 -6.93 19.04 1.34
N ASN A 500 -6.60 17.83 0.90
CA ASN A 500 -6.66 17.50 -0.51
C ASN A 500 -8.10 17.67 -0.95
N SER A 501 -8.34 18.42 -2.03
CA SER A 501 -9.68 18.65 -2.57
C SER A 501 -10.38 17.29 -2.68
N GLU A 502 -11.53 17.15 -2.00
CA GLU A 502 -12.24 15.90 -1.95
C GLU A 502 -12.67 15.50 -3.36
N MET A 503 -12.13 14.38 -3.83
CA MET A 503 -12.52 13.65 -5.04
C MET A 503 -12.09 14.31 -6.36
N PRO A 504 -11.66 13.50 -7.36
CA PRO A 504 -11.76 13.91 -8.75
C PRO A 504 -13.20 14.38 -9.01
N GLU A 505 -13.41 15.64 -9.39
CA GLU A 505 -14.76 16.11 -9.72
C GLU A 505 -15.22 15.41 -11.00
N ILE A 506 -16.11 14.42 -10.85
CA ILE A 506 -16.72 13.70 -11.97
C ILE A 506 -18.21 13.97 -11.99
N GLN A 507 -18.66 14.54 -13.09
CA GLN A 507 -20.07 14.80 -13.34
C GLN A 507 -20.58 13.81 -14.39
N THR A 508 -21.65 13.10 -14.06
CA THR A 508 -22.39 12.27 -15.02
C THR A 508 -23.74 12.90 -15.33
N VAL A 509 -24.07 12.99 -16.62
CA VAL A 509 -25.39 13.45 -17.08
C VAL A 509 -26.08 12.28 -17.77
N PRO A 510 -27.27 11.85 -17.31
CA PRO A 510 -28.03 10.81 -18.01
C PRO A 510 -28.33 11.25 -19.45
N VAL A 511 -27.89 10.46 -20.42
CA VAL A 511 -28.10 10.75 -21.85
C VAL A 511 -29.39 10.07 -22.28
N ARG A 512 -30.36 10.86 -22.76
CA ARG A 512 -31.61 10.37 -23.37
C ARG A 512 -31.72 10.86 -24.80
N VAL A 513 -31.77 9.95 -25.75
CA VAL A 513 -31.89 10.24 -27.18
C VAL A 513 -32.92 9.34 -27.82
N THR A 514 -33.52 9.78 -28.92
CA THR A 514 -34.37 8.91 -29.75
C THR A 514 -33.50 8.23 -30.80
N TYR A 515 -33.77 6.94 -31.08
CA TYR A 515 -33.06 6.16 -32.10
C TYR A 515 -33.01 6.89 -33.45
N ASP A 516 -31.80 7.13 -33.94
CA ASP A 516 -31.51 7.81 -35.21
C ASP A 516 -30.50 7.05 -36.09
N GLY A 517 -30.12 5.84 -35.69
CA GLY A 517 -29.16 4.98 -36.39
C GLY A 517 -27.69 5.40 -36.23
N LYS A 518 -27.36 6.36 -35.37
CA LYS A 518 -25.97 6.79 -35.12
C LYS A 518 -25.44 6.25 -33.79
N PRO A 519 -24.11 6.16 -33.62
CA PRO A 519 -23.48 5.85 -32.34
C PRO A 519 -23.74 6.95 -31.30
N HIS A 520 -24.20 6.56 -30.11
CA HIS A 520 -24.34 7.42 -28.93
C HIS A 520 -23.49 6.87 -27.78
N THR A 521 -23.03 7.74 -26.89
CA THR A 521 -22.18 7.39 -25.74
C THR A 521 -22.67 8.09 -24.47
N PHE A 522 -22.07 7.74 -23.33
CA PHE A 522 -22.31 8.35 -22.03
C PHE A 522 -21.73 9.77 -21.95
N ASP A 523 -22.34 10.65 -21.14
CA ASP A 523 -21.80 11.98 -20.81
C ASP A 523 -21.12 11.92 -19.43
N ILE A 524 -19.79 11.76 -19.44
CA ILE A 524 -18.93 11.73 -18.27
C ILE A 524 -17.89 12.85 -18.43
N LYS A 525 -17.91 13.83 -17.54
CA LYS A 525 -16.96 14.94 -17.52
C LYS A 525 -15.98 14.78 -16.37
N GLN A 526 -14.71 15.05 -16.66
CA GLN A 526 -13.60 14.96 -15.72
C GLN A 526 -12.76 16.23 -15.74
N GLU A 527 -12.12 16.53 -14.62
CA GLU A 527 -11.07 17.55 -14.53
C GLU A 527 -9.73 17.10 -15.18
N ASP A 528 -8.83 18.06 -15.43
CA ASP A 528 -7.52 17.79 -16.01
C ASP A 528 -6.66 16.89 -15.09
N GLY A 529 -6.02 15.89 -15.71
CA GLY A 529 -5.11 14.95 -15.04
C GLY A 529 -5.75 13.69 -14.45
N VAL A 530 -7.07 13.55 -14.54
CA VAL A 530 -7.79 12.32 -14.12
C VAL A 530 -7.73 11.27 -15.23
N GLN A 531 -7.45 10.02 -14.86
CA GLN A 531 -7.54 8.86 -15.73
C GLN A 531 -8.81 8.08 -15.39
N ILE A 532 -9.65 7.78 -16.39
CA ILE A 532 -10.85 6.96 -16.21
C ILE A 532 -10.65 5.59 -16.87
N SER A 533 -11.01 4.54 -16.12
CA SER A 533 -11.17 3.19 -16.62
C SER A 533 -12.61 2.71 -16.39
N TYR A 534 -13.11 1.84 -17.26
CA TYR A 534 -14.51 1.43 -17.33
C TYR A 534 -14.68 -0.08 -17.11
N SER A 535 -15.89 -0.45 -16.67
CA SER A 535 -16.37 -1.82 -16.53
C SER A 535 -17.84 -1.91 -16.98
N LEU A 536 -18.19 -2.99 -17.68
CA LEU A 536 -19.58 -3.30 -18.05
C LEU A 536 -20.34 -4.04 -16.94
N THR A 537 -19.62 -4.53 -15.92
CA THR A 537 -20.20 -5.25 -14.78
C THR A 537 -19.97 -4.46 -13.49
N GLU A 538 -20.99 -4.40 -12.64
CA GLU A 538 -20.89 -3.85 -11.30
C GLU A 538 -19.79 -4.58 -10.52
N ASN A 539 -18.86 -3.83 -9.91
CA ASN A 539 -17.68 -4.38 -9.22
C ASN A 539 -16.77 -5.28 -10.08
N GLY A 540 -16.80 -5.11 -11.40
CA GLY A 540 -15.91 -5.81 -12.33
C GLY A 540 -14.47 -5.30 -12.35
N SER A 541 -13.64 -5.92 -13.20
CA SER A 541 -12.27 -5.44 -13.45
C SER A 541 -12.28 -4.21 -14.37
N TYR A 542 -11.94 -3.04 -13.82
CA TYR A 542 -11.82 -1.76 -14.54
C TYR A 542 -10.59 -1.73 -15.44
N THR A 543 -10.71 -2.32 -16.63
CA THR A 543 -9.59 -2.54 -17.57
C THR A 543 -9.76 -1.81 -18.89
N GLN A 544 -10.97 -1.31 -19.19
CA GLN A 544 -11.27 -0.63 -20.43
C GLN A 544 -10.94 0.86 -20.30
N THR A 545 -10.14 1.41 -21.20
CA THR A 545 -9.74 2.83 -21.20
C THR A 545 -10.50 3.67 -22.23
N GLU A 546 -11.16 3.02 -23.20
CA GLU A 546 -11.96 3.69 -24.23
C GLU A 546 -13.46 3.63 -23.88
N MET A 547 -14.14 4.77 -24.02
CA MET A 547 -15.57 4.88 -23.74
C MET A 547 -16.39 4.15 -24.82
N PRO A 548 -17.26 3.19 -24.44
CA PRO A 548 -18.06 2.43 -25.41
C PRO A 548 -19.24 3.25 -25.93
N PHE A 549 -19.71 2.91 -27.13
CA PHE A 549 -20.88 3.51 -27.78
C PHE A 549 -21.92 2.46 -28.16
N TYR A 550 -23.18 2.88 -28.30
CA TYR A 550 -24.32 2.04 -28.66
C TYR A 550 -25.14 2.68 -29.78
N THR A 551 -25.72 1.87 -30.66
CA THR A 551 -26.57 2.32 -31.78
C THR A 551 -28.03 1.91 -31.63
N GLU A 552 -28.31 0.81 -30.92
CA GLU A 552 -29.65 0.23 -30.81
C GLU A 552 -30.45 0.86 -29.66
N ALA A 553 -31.77 0.82 -29.74
CA ALA A 553 -32.63 1.29 -28.65
C ALA A 553 -32.52 0.36 -27.44
N GLY A 554 -32.39 0.96 -26.26
CA GLY A 554 -32.16 0.23 -25.01
C GLY A 554 -31.73 1.16 -23.87
N GLN A 555 -31.63 0.58 -22.68
CA GLN A 555 -31.04 1.21 -21.51
C GLN A 555 -29.69 0.55 -21.24
N TYR A 556 -28.64 1.36 -21.24
CA TYR A 556 -27.25 0.94 -21.04
C TYR A 556 -26.70 1.60 -19.79
N LYS A 557 -25.91 0.83 -19.04
CA LYS A 557 -25.20 1.31 -17.85
C LYS A 557 -23.73 0.97 -17.98
N ILE A 558 -22.88 1.89 -17.54
CA ILE A 558 -21.43 1.68 -17.43
C ILE A 558 -20.97 2.06 -16.03
N TYR A 559 -20.00 1.33 -15.51
CA TYR A 559 -19.33 1.61 -14.26
C TYR A 559 -17.94 2.15 -14.56
N PHE A 560 -17.47 3.12 -13.79
CA PHE A 560 -16.15 3.71 -13.99
C PHE A 560 -15.36 3.80 -12.68
N LYS A 561 -14.04 3.77 -12.82
CA LYS A 561 -13.04 4.04 -11.78
C LYS A 561 -12.19 5.21 -12.27
N ALA A 562 -12.13 6.25 -11.46
CA ALA A 562 -11.36 7.45 -11.74
C ALA A 562 -10.17 7.58 -10.80
N GLU A 563 -9.01 7.85 -11.38
CA GLU A 563 -7.73 7.85 -10.69
C GLU A 563 -6.96 9.13 -10.99
N LYS A 564 -6.38 9.70 -9.94
CA LYS A 564 -5.45 10.83 -10.00
C LYS A 564 -4.36 10.55 -8.97
N ALA A 565 -3.10 10.88 -9.30
CA ALA A 565 -1.97 10.57 -8.44
C ALA A 565 -2.15 11.21 -7.04
N SER A 566 -1.97 10.41 -5.98
CA SER A 566 -2.18 10.80 -4.57
C SER A 566 -3.65 10.99 -4.13
N PHE A 567 -4.62 10.50 -4.91
CA PHE A 567 -6.06 10.51 -4.57
C PHE A 567 -6.62 9.08 -4.43
N ILE A 568 -7.63 8.91 -3.58
CA ILE A 568 -8.39 7.66 -3.48
C ILE A 568 -9.21 7.50 -4.78
N PRO A 569 -9.17 6.33 -5.45
CA PRO A 569 -9.98 6.09 -6.63
C PRO A 569 -11.46 6.29 -6.34
N THR A 570 -12.15 7.03 -7.22
CA THR A 570 -13.60 7.23 -7.12
C THR A 570 -14.31 6.30 -8.09
N TYR A 571 -15.39 5.65 -7.62
CA TYR A 571 -16.21 4.76 -8.41
C TYR A 571 -17.58 5.38 -8.66
N GLY A 572 -18.14 5.15 -9.84
CA GLY A 572 -19.48 5.64 -10.17
C GLY A 572 -20.11 4.92 -11.34
N GLU A 573 -21.34 5.30 -11.66
CA GLU A 573 -22.09 4.79 -12.81
C GLU A 573 -22.62 5.92 -13.71
N ALA A 574 -22.76 5.63 -14.99
CA ALA A 574 -23.41 6.49 -15.97
C ALA A 574 -24.44 5.71 -16.79
N VAL A 575 -25.48 6.42 -17.27
CA VAL A 575 -26.63 5.83 -17.96
C VAL A 575 -26.84 6.48 -19.32
N LEU A 576 -27.05 5.64 -20.33
CA LEU A 576 -27.47 6.01 -21.68
C LEU A 576 -28.78 5.30 -22.00
N GLU A 577 -29.78 6.06 -22.40
CA GLU A 577 -31.08 5.56 -22.84
C GLU A 577 -31.34 6.02 -24.28
N ILE A 578 -31.42 5.04 -25.19
CA ILE A 578 -31.81 5.25 -26.57
C ILE A 578 -33.27 4.80 -26.69
N GLU A 579 -34.19 5.75 -26.72
CA GLU A 579 -35.62 5.51 -26.86
C GLU A 579 -35.96 5.07 -28.27
N LYS A 580 -36.97 4.21 -28.41
CA LYS A 580 -37.44 3.78 -29.73
C LYS A 580 -37.97 4.97 -30.52
N ALA A 581 -37.62 5.02 -31.81
CA ALA A 581 -38.17 6.00 -32.73
C ALA A 581 -39.68 5.81 -32.86
N SER A 582 -40.42 6.90 -32.69
CA SER A 582 -41.88 6.87 -32.80
C SER A 582 -42.30 6.65 -34.25
N THR A 583 -43.27 5.76 -34.44
CA THR A 583 -43.86 5.51 -35.76
C THR A 583 -45.33 5.92 -35.81
N SER A 584 -45.78 6.33 -36.99
CA SER A 584 -47.19 6.59 -37.25
C SER A 584 -47.60 6.12 -38.65
N MET A 585 -48.89 5.86 -38.80
CA MET A 585 -49.49 5.40 -40.04
C MET A 585 -50.84 6.06 -40.26
N GLN A 586 -51.20 6.21 -41.52
CA GLN A 586 -52.54 6.56 -41.94
C GLN A 586 -52.95 5.64 -43.09
N LEU A 587 -54.07 4.93 -42.94
CA LEU A 587 -54.64 4.08 -43.98
C LEU A 587 -55.84 4.81 -44.60
N THR A 588 -55.89 4.88 -45.92
CA THR A 588 -56.96 5.55 -46.67
C THR A 588 -57.51 4.65 -47.76
N ALA A 589 -58.80 4.74 -48.04
CA ALA A 589 -59.44 4.08 -49.16
C ALA A 589 -59.67 5.12 -50.26
N LYS A 590 -59.37 4.76 -51.51
CA LYS A 590 -59.61 5.64 -52.66
C LYS A 590 -61.09 5.94 -52.86
N ASN A 591 -61.95 4.97 -52.56
CA ASN A 591 -63.38 5.14 -52.46
C ASN A 591 -63.83 4.56 -51.12
N ASP A 592 -64.36 5.42 -50.25
CA ASP A 592 -64.92 5.01 -48.95
C ASP A 592 -66.33 4.43 -49.06
N THR A 593 -66.95 4.54 -50.24
CA THR A 593 -68.29 4.04 -50.53
C THR A 593 -68.30 3.30 -51.87
N VAL A 594 -68.81 2.07 -51.89
CA VAL A 594 -68.95 1.23 -53.09
C VAL A 594 -70.39 0.78 -53.23
N LYS A 595 -70.88 0.71 -54.47
CA LYS A 595 -72.20 0.16 -54.80
C LYS A 595 -72.01 -1.16 -55.55
N GLY A 596 -72.61 -2.24 -55.05
CA GLY A 596 -72.38 -3.57 -55.61
C GLY A 596 -71.12 -4.27 -55.07
N ALA A 597 -70.86 -5.48 -55.55
CA ALA A 597 -69.55 -6.12 -55.39
C ALA A 597 -68.49 -5.32 -56.15
N GLY A 598 -67.33 -5.13 -55.54
CA GLY A 598 -66.29 -4.30 -56.14
C GLY A 598 -64.97 -4.39 -55.41
N THR A 599 -63.96 -3.78 -56.01
CA THR A 599 -62.60 -3.73 -55.46
C THR A 599 -62.29 -2.31 -54.99
N VAL A 600 -61.74 -2.17 -53.79
CA VAL A 600 -61.28 -0.88 -53.25
C VAL A 600 -59.77 -0.90 -53.08
N GLU A 601 -59.16 0.18 -53.53
CA GLU A 601 -57.74 0.46 -53.36
C GLU A 601 -57.51 1.10 -51.99
N LEU A 602 -56.65 0.49 -51.19
CA LEU A 602 -56.19 0.97 -49.89
C LEU A 602 -54.75 1.48 -50.01
N GLN A 603 -54.54 2.73 -49.63
CA GLN A 603 -53.25 3.40 -49.59
C GLN A 603 -52.82 3.63 -48.15
N LEU A 604 -51.62 3.16 -47.80
CA LEU A 604 -50.98 3.50 -46.54
C LEU A 604 -49.97 4.64 -46.74
N CYS A 605 -50.02 5.61 -45.84
CA CYS A 605 -48.98 6.61 -45.64
C CYS A 605 -48.30 6.30 -44.29
N ARG A 606 -47.02 5.92 -44.31
CA ARG A 606 -46.23 5.67 -43.10
C ARG A 606 -45.26 6.82 -42.83
N GLN A 607 -45.01 7.10 -41.55
CA GLN A 607 -44.01 8.05 -41.10
C GLN A 607 -43.16 7.40 -40.00
N GLY A 608 -41.83 7.47 -40.15
CA GLY A 608 -40.87 6.90 -39.19
C GLY A 608 -40.77 5.38 -39.21
N ILE A 609 -41.46 4.68 -40.11
CA ILE A 609 -41.36 3.23 -40.31
C ILE A 609 -40.33 2.93 -41.41
N PRO A 610 -39.35 2.03 -41.17
CA PRO A 610 -38.40 1.58 -42.20
C PRO A 610 -39.10 1.07 -43.47
N GLU A 611 -38.52 1.33 -44.65
CA GLU A 611 -39.13 0.96 -45.94
C GLU A 611 -39.30 -0.56 -46.09
N ASP A 612 -38.38 -1.33 -45.52
CA ASP A 612 -38.35 -2.80 -45.48
C ASP A 612 -39.22 -3.42 -44.37
N ALA A 613 -39.85 -2.60 -43.52
CA ALA A 613 -40.72 -3.10 -42.46
C ALA A 613 -42.00 -3.71 -43.03
N GLY A 614 -42.27 -4.98 -42.68
CA GLY A 614 -43.50 -5.66 -43.06
C GLY A 614 -44.73 -5.10 -42.34
N ILE A 615 -45.65 -4.49 -43.10
CA ILE A 615 -46.95 -4.04 -42.59
C ILE A 615 -48.00 -5.11 -42.85
N LYS A 616 -48.79 -5.44 -41.83
CA LYS A 616 -49.92 -6.37 -41.98
C LYS A 616 -51.23 -5.60 -42.04
N VAL A 617 -52.00 -5.78 -43.12
CA VAL A 617 -53.36 -5.25 -43.25
C VAL A 617 -54.38 -6.38 -43.07
N THR A 618 -55.38 -6.15 -42.21
CA THR A 618 -56.48 -7.10 -41.94
C THR A 618 -57.84 -6.43 -42.05
N CYS A 619 -58.89 -7.20 -42.29
CA CYS A 619 -60.27 -6.75 -42.23
C CYS A 619 -60.97 -7.34 -40.99
N ASP A 620 -61.88 -6.60 -40.39
CA ASP A 620 -62.76 -7.04 -39.30
C ASP A 620 -63.69 -8.20 -39.71
N VAL A 621 -63.94 -8.38 -41.01
CA VAL A 621 -64.73 -9.48 -41.57
C VAL A 621 -63.81 -10.54 -42.20
N SER A 622 -63.98 -11.80 -41.78
CA SER A 622 -63.25 -12.94 -42.36
C SER A 622 -63.71 -13.25 -43.79
N GLY A 623 -62.81 -13.76 -44.62
CA GLY A 623 -63.11 -14.14 -46.01
C GLY A 623 -63.01 -13.00 -47.03
N ILE A 624 -62.74 -11.76 -46.59
CA ILE A 624 -62.38 -10.66 -47.51
C ILE A 624 -61.00 -10.93 -48.10
N THR A 625 -60.94 -10.93 -49.43
CA THR A 625 -59.66 -11.10 -50.15
C THR A 625 -58.92 -9.77 -50.18
N LEU A 626 -57.72 -9.75 -49.58
CA LEU A 626 -56.78 -8.63 -49.58
C LEU A 626 -55.54 -9.05 -50.37
N GLU A 627 -55.27 -8.35 -51.47
CA GLU A 627 -54.10 -8.60 -52.31
C GLU A 627 -53.15 -7.40 -52.24
N GLU A 628 -51.90 -7.64 -51.85
CA GLU A 628 -50.85 -6.62 -51.87
C GLU A 628 -50.39 -6.39 -53.30
N LYS A 629 -50.55 -5.16 -53.81
CA LYS A 629 -50.24 -4.80 -55.21
C LYS A 629 -48.92 -4.05 -55.36
N GLY A 630 -48.26 -3.74 -54.25
CA GLY A 630 -46.99 -3.03 -54.17
C GLY A 630 -46.78 -2.53 -52.75
N THR A 631 -45.59 -1.99 -52.48
CA THR A 631 -45.25 -1.40 -51.18
C THR A 631 -46.29 -0.37 -50.75
N ASP A 632 -46.91 -0.55 -49.59
CA ASP A 632 -47.95 0.32 -49.01
C ASP A 632 -49.29 0.38 -49.77
N HIS A 633 -49.56 -0.55 -50.69
CA HIS A 633 -50.79 -0.58 -51.49
C HIS A 633 -51.47 -1.95 -51.49
N TRP A 634 -52.76 -1.98 -51.15
CA TRP A 634 -53.57 -3.19 -51.15
C TRP A 634 -54.87 -3.02 -51.94
N MET A 635 -55.35 -4.11 -52.53
CA MET A 635 -56.67 -4.20 -53.13
C MET A 635 -57.56 -5.12 -52.30
N ALA A 636 -58.66 -4.58 -51.78
CA ALA A 636 -59.67 -5.32 -51.06
C ALA A 636 -60.85 -5.66 -51.99
N THR A 637 -61.23 -6.93 -52.08
CA THR A 637 -62.43 -7.35 -52.83
C THR A 637 -63.61 -7.51 -51.88
N LEU A 638 -64.63 -6.68 -52.06
CA LEU A 638 -65.80 -6.60 -51.20
C LEU A 638 -67.03 -7.24 -51.86
N PRO A 639 -67.82 -8.06 -51.14
CA PRO A 639 -69.02 -8.67 -51.68
C PRO A 639 -70.15 -7.65 -51.83
N ASN A 640 -71.17 -8.00 -52.63
CA ASN A 640 -72.37 -7.20 -52.81
C ASN A 640 -73.30 -7.27 -51.58
N GLU A 641 -72.90 -6.69 -50.46
CA GLU A 641 -73.62 -6.71 -49.19
C GLU A 641 -73.64 -5.31 -48.58
N THR A 642 -74.80 -4.85 -48.09
CA THR A 642 -74.87 -3.55 -47.40
C THR A 642 -74.20 -3.66 -46.04
N LYS A 643 -72.92 -3.30 -45.95
CA LYS A 643 -72.09 -3.44 -44.75
C LYS A 643 -70.94 -2.44 -44.76
N THR A 644 -70.47 -2.06 -43.57
CA THR A 644 -69.21 -1.32 -43.40
C THR A 644 -68.11 -2.30 -43.03
N TYR A 645 -66.99 -2.24 -43.76
CA TYR A 645 -65.79 -3.04 -43.52
C TYR A 645 -64.71 -2.12 -42.94
N THR A 646 -64.06 -2.57 -41.87
CA THR A 646 -62.94 -1.84 -41.25
C THR A 646 -61.64 -2.58 -41.58
N PHE A 647 -60.73 -1.88 -42.24
CA PHE A 647 -59.38 -2.34 -42.52
C PHE A 647 -58.41 -1.74 -41.52
N THR A 648 -57.57 -2.57 -40.92
CA THR A 648 -56.55 -2.16 -39.95
C THR A 648 -55.17 -2.51 -40.49
N ALA A 649 -54.34 -1.50 -40.70
CA ALA A 649 -52.90 -1.65 -40.92
C ALA A 649 -52.20 -1.69 -39.56
N CYS A 650 -51.31 -2.66 -39.37
CA CYS A 650 -50.60 -2.88 -38.11
C CYS A 650 -49.09 -3.05 -38.36
N TYR A 651 -48.31 -2.24 -37.65
CA TYR A 651 -46.87 -2.40 -37.47
C TYR A 651 -46.62 -2.70 -36.00
N ASN A 652 -46.02 -3.86 -35.69
CA ASN A 652 -45.79 -4.26 -34.31
C ASN A 652 -44.60 -3.54 -33.64
N GLY A 653 -43.82 -2.77 -34.40
CA GLY A 653 -42.54 -2.25 -33.94
C GLY A 653 -41.44 -3.31 -34.01
N ASN A 654 -40.23 -2.94 -33.60
CA ASN A 654 -39.10 -3.85 -33.45
C ASN A 654 -38.21 -3.40 -32.27
N GLY A 655 -36.94 -3.81 -32.25
CA GLY A 655 -35.97 -3.36 -31.24
C GLY A 655 -35.86 -1.84 -31.13
N ASN A 656 -35.96 -1.12 -32.26
CA ASN A 656 -35.62 0.30 -32.37
C ASN A 656 -36.79 1.24 -32.68
N TYR A 657 -37.92 0.71 -33.13
CA TYR A 657 -39.09 1.49 -33.54
C TYR A 657 -40.32 1.08 -32.73
N THR A 658 -41.15 2.06 -32.33
CA THR A 658 -42.44 1.77 -31.69
C THR A 658 -43.43 1.17 -32.69
N GLY A 659 -44.40 0.39 -32.21
CA GLY A 659 -45.50 -0.10 -33.03
C GLY A 659 -46.54 0.99 -33.29
N SER A 660 -47.25 0.89 -34.41
CA SER A 660 -48.33 1.80 -34.78
C SER A 660 -49.45 1.05 -35.49
N LYS A 661 -50.66 1.64 -35.52
CA LYS A 661 -51.84 1.10 -36.18
C LYS A 661 -52.63 2.21 -36.85
N ALA A 662 -53.31 1.89 -37.93
CA ALA A 662 -54.21 2.81 -38.62
C ALA A 662 -55.43 2.08 -39.18
N ASP A 663 -56.60 2.66 -39.00
CA ASP A 663 -57.87 2.09 -39.46
C ASP A 663 -58.45 2.90 -40.63
N CYS A 664 -59.12 2.20 -41.54
CA CYS A 664 -59.89 2.78 -42.63
C CYS A 664 -61.22 2.05 -42.78
N GLN A 665 -62.31 2.78 -42.96
CA GLN A 665 -63.64 2.19 -43.17
C GLN A 665 -64.10 2.36 -44.61
N VAL A 666 -64.68 1.29 -45.15
CA VAL A 666 -65.30 1.27 -46.48
C VAL A 666 -66.72 0.75 -46.35
N ARG A 667 -67.69 1.52 -46.83
CA ARG A 667 -69.10 1.17 -46.82
C ARG A 667 -69.54 0.64 -48.18
N VAL A 668 -70.06 -0.57 -48.21
CA VAL A 668 -70.74 -1.12 -49.38
C VAL A 668 -72.24 -0.93 -49.23
N THR A 669 -72.90 -0.54 -50.31
CA THR A 669 -74.37 -0.59 -50.44
C THR A 669 -74.71 -1.65 -51.48
N ALA A 670 -75.52 -2.63 -51.10
CA ALA A 670 -75.89 -3.70 -52.00
C ALA A 670 -76.61 -3.16 -53.25
N ASP A 671 -76.15 -3.59 -54.42
CA ASP A 671 -76.82 -3.34 -55.69
C ASP A 671 -77.69 -4.54 -56.07
N HIS A 672 -79.01 -4.37 -55.96
CA HIS A 672 -79.98 -5.41 -56.29
C HIS A 672 -80.05 -5.73 -57.80
N SER A 673 -79.34 -4.99 -58.66
CA SER A 673 -79.14 -5.35 -60.07
C SER A 673 -78.02 -6.37 -60.30
N GLN A 674 -77.14 -6.58 -59.32
CA GLN A 674 -76.09 -7.59 -59.35
C GLN A 674 -76.60 -8.87 -58.67
N THR A 675 -77.30 -9.71 -59.43
CA THR A 675 -77.79 -11.01 -58.94
C THR A 675 -76.62 -11.93 -58.59
N GLY A 676 -76.57 -12.38 -57.33
CA GLY A 676 -75.62 -13.38 -56.86
C GLY A 676 -75.73 -14.67 -57.69
N GLY A 677 -74.60 -15.14 -58.20
CA GLY A 677 -74.46 -16.46 -58.80
C GLY A 677 -74.55 -17.53 -57.72
N GLY A 678 -75.77 -17.86 -57.29
CA GLY A 678 -76.06 -19.13 -56.63
C GLY A 678 -76.00 -20.24 -57.67
N SER A 679 -74.94 -21.04 -57.65
CA SER A 679 -74.90 -22.30 -58.41
C SER A 679 -75.72 -23.35 -57.65
N GLY A 680 -76.94 -23.59 -58.13
CA GLY A 680 -77.75 -24.74 -57.76
C GLY A 680 -77.77 -25.77 -58.89
N GLY A 681 -77.72 -27.04 -58.49
CA GLY A 681 -77.92 -28.22 -59.33
C GLY A 681 -76.78 -29.23 -59.17
N SER A 682 -76.96 -30.54 -59.11
CA SER A 682 -78.13 -31.40 -58.93
C SER A 682 -77.58 -32.81 -58.67
N SER A 683 -78.41 -33.70 -58.14
CA SER A 683 -78.09 -35.09 -57.78
C SER A 683 -77.80 -36.03 -58.97
N GLY A 684 -76.93 -37.03 -58.72
CA GLY A 684 -76.72 -38.27 -59.50
C GLY A 684 -75.21 -38.52 -59.68
N GLY A 685 -74.57 -39.63 -59.31
CA GLY A 685 -75.00 -40.97 -58.94
C GLY A 685 -73.93 -41.94 -59.48
N SER A 686 -73.18 -42.55 -58.57
CA SER A 686 -72.51 -43.86 -58.67
C SER A 686 -71.23 -44.08 -59.51
N SER A 687 -70.20 -44.49 -58.76
CA SER A 687 -69.30 -45.65 -58.92
C SER A 687 -68.05 -45.63 -59.82
N SER A 688 -66.91 -45.78 -59.12
CA SER A 688 -65.86 -46.82 -59.26
C SER A 688 -64.64 -46.62 -60.17
N GLY A 689 -63.48 -47.03 -59.61
CA GLY A 689 -62.14 -47.17 -60.22
C GLY A 689 -61.16 -46.12 -59.70
N GLY A 690 -60.20 -46.37 -58.80
CA GLY A 690 -59.11 -47.37 -58.88
C GLY A 690 -58.11 -46.90 -59.95
N SER A 691 -56.81 -46.66 -59.72
CA SER A 691 -55.84 -47.21 -58.77
C SER A 691 -54.53 -46.43 -58.94
N GLY A 692 -53.58 -46.59 -58.01
CA GLY A 692 -52.14 -46.51 -58.30
C GLY A 692 -51.44 -45.22 -57.92
#